data_AF-A0A5M6C6V5-F1
#
_entry.id   AF-A0A5M6C6V5-F1
#
_cell.length_a   1.000
_cell.length_b   1.000
_cell.length_c   1.000
_cell.angle_alpha   90.00
_cell.angle_beta   90.00
_cell.angle_gamma   90.00
#
_symmetry.space_group_name_H-M   'P 1'
#
loop_
_entity.id
_entity.type
_entity.pdbx_description
1 polymer ?
#
loop_
_entity_poly.entity_id
_entity_poly.type
_entity_poly.pdbx_seq_one_letter_code
_entity_poly.pdbx_strand_id
1 'polypeptide(L)'
;MSEEIKKVFAAKKEQDQAVHPTFTCRPSFPPLCLTFPAFPHPSRLQHLVLDSTSSPTKYLGGFIPNSAFITFLTAGFPTPDATVPLMLALEAGGADIIELGVPFSDPTADGPTIQKANTVAIENNVHYVNCLEYVRQARAQGLKAPVIFMGYYNPILAYGEEKAVQDAREAGANGYIMCDLPPEEAAKFRDVCASSGMSYVPLIAPSSSIDRVKFLTSIADSFIYVVSKMGVTGSSAEQAMSASLPELISRIQHFTPVPLAVGFGVDNRTHFDFVTAAGADGVVVGSKIIKTIFENATQGDAAKAVEAFCAEITLRGQEVKSLGRKNKPSNTNGHVSPPLPIPPAEPVEKSDLKVTGAGKLPSRFGIFGGAYVAESLVDCLSELEAAYVEASNDPAFWKEFEDMYGYMNRPSELYLAERLTEEMGGAKIWLKREDLNHTGSHKINNAVGQILLAKRLGKKRIIAETGAGQHGVATATVCAKFGMECDIYMGAEDVRRQELNVFRIKMLGGNVIPVTSGSQTLKDAVNEAMRDWVTRLDSTHYLIGSAIGPHPFPTIVRDFQRVIGREIKSQLQEKAGKLPDAVVACVGGGSNAIGTFYDFIGDEGVRLVGVEAGGHGIDTEAHSATLSKGVIGVVHGASSYIIQSKEGQLTPTHSISAGLDYNSVGPEHSHLKYIGRAEYIVADDFQCLSAFKMVTQLEGIIPALESSHALWGGMQLAKTLPKDQDIVICLSGNGAKDVAEVLLTLKKPEWADRLDWHVAQ
;
A
#
# COMPACT_ATOMS: atom_id res chain seq x y z
N MET A 1 26.12 28.36 41.93
CA MET A 1 24.85 28.13 41.22
C MET A 1 24.43 26.67 41.39
N SER A 2 24.26 26.21 42.64
CA SER A 2 24.24 24.77 42.99
C SER A 2 23.42 24.45 44.25
N GLU A 3 22.16 24.86 44.29
CA GLU A 3 21.19 24.44 45.32
C GLU A 3 19.77 24.27 44.73
N GLU A 4 19.40 25.02 43.68
CA GLU A 4 18.09 24.88 43.02
C GLU A 4 17.93 23.62 42.14
N ILE A 5 19.01 23.09 41.57
CA ILE A 5 18.95 21.86 40.75
C ILE A 5 18.69 20.62 41.63
N LYS A 6 19.12 20.62 42.90
CA LYS A 6 18.88 19.50 43.82
C LYS A 6 17.42 19.39 44.29
N LYS A 7 16.66 20.50 44.28
CA LYS A 7 15.23 20.50 44.66
C LYS A 7 14.32 19.94 43.55
N VAL A 8 14.72 20.06 42.28
CA VAL A 8 13.96 19.53 41.14
C VAL A 8 14.06 18.00 41.04
N PHE A 9 15.17 17.40 41.48
CA PHE A 9 15.34 15.94 41.47
C PHE A 9 14.74 15.22 42.69
N ALA A 10 14.45 15.93 43.79
CA ALA A 10 13.79 15.34 44.95
C ALA A 10 12.26 15.21 44.78
N ALA A 11 11.63 16.15 44.06
CA ALA A 11 10.18 16.15 43.84
C ALA A 11 9.70 15.11 42.81
N LYS A 12 10.60 14.55 41.99
CA LYS A 12 10.28 13.55 40.96
C LYS A 12 10.33 12.11 41.48
N LYS A 13 10.83 11.89 42.71
CA LYS A 13 11.03 10.55 43.29
C LYS A 13 9.86 10.07 44.17
N GLU A 14 8.85 10.92 44.41
CA GLU A 14 7.64 10.59 45.17
C GLU A 14 6.39 10.33 44.29
N GLN A 15 6.51 10.46 42.96
CA GLN A 15 5.37 10.24 42.04
C GLN A 15 5.39 8.91 41.28
N ASP A 16 6.48 8.14 41.34
CA ASP A 16 6.64 6.85 40.63
C ASP A 16 6.47 5.61 41.53
N GLN A 17 5.88 5.76 42.73
CA GLN A 17 5.48 4.63 43.59
C GLN A 17 3.96 4.45 43.60
N ALA A 18 3.38 4.08 42.47
CA ALA A 18 2.11 3.37 42.43
C ALA A 18 2.01 2.59 41.11
N VAL A 19 1.52 1.35 41.22
CA VAL A 19 1.12 0.44 40.13
C VAL A 19 2.23 -0.48 39.56
N HIS A 20 2.51 -1.54 40.32
CA HIS A 20 2.79 -2.87 39.76
C HIS A 20 1.94 -3.91 40.51
N PRO A 21 1.12 -4.73 39.85
CA PRO A 21 0.64 -5.97 40.44
C PRO A 21 1.43 -7.16 39.89
N THR A 22 2.05 -7.87 40.82
CA THR A 22 2.68 -9.17 40.69
C THR A 22 1.63 -10.26 40.48
N PHE A 23 1.77 -11.06 39.41
CA PHE A 23 1.01 -12.30 39.24
C PHE A 23 1.65 -13.41 40.08
N THR A 24 0.89 -13.96 41.04
CA THR A 24 1.18 -15.25 41.66
C THR A 24 -0.02 -16.18 41.47
N CYS A 25 0.28 -17.42 41.12
CA CYS A 25 -0.67 -18.46 40.75
C CYS A 25 -0.73 -19.48 41.90
N ARG A 26 -1.93 -19.83 42.41
CA ARG A 26 -2.36 -21.16 42.94
C ARG A 26 -3.78 -21.11 43.60
N PRO A 27 -4.46 -22.27 43.84
CA PRO A 27 -5.84 -22.51 43.39
C PRO A 27 -6.89 -22.72 44.50
N SER A 28 -8.15 -22.94 44.07
CA SER A 28 -9.23 -23.81 44.63
C SER A 28 -10.56 -23.19 45.15
N PHE A 29 -11.65 -23.42 44.36
CA PHE A 29 -13.10 -23.71 44.60
C PHE A 29 -13.97 -22.89 45.59
N PRO A 30 -15.35 -22.90 45.53
CA PRO A 30 -16.32 -23.62 44.67
C PRO A 30 -17.43 -22.72 44.00
N PRO A 31 -18.39 -23.27 43.20
CA PRO A 31 -19.24 -22.49 42.30
C PRO A 31 -20.55 -22.02 42.93
N LEU A 32 -20.95 -20.77 42.66
CA LEU A 32 -22.29 -20.27 42.94
C LEU A 32 -23.15 -20.35 41.68
N CYS A 33 -24.16 -21.21 41.76
CA CYS A 33 -25.25 -21.35 40.82
C CYS A 33 -26.21 -20.16 41.02
N LEU A 34 -26.35 -19.29 40.02
CA LEU A 34 -27.41 -18.28 39.96
C LEU A 34 -28.27 -18.53 38.73
N THR A 35 -29.40 -19.15 39.00
CA THR A 35 -30.56 -19.29 38.13
C THR A 35 -31.18 -17.92 37.85
N PHE A 36 -31.34 -17.57 36.57
CA PHE A 36 -32.22 -16.47 36.15
C PHE A 36 -33.56 -17.02 35.63
N PRO A 37 -34.69 -16.34 35.89
CA PRO A 37 -36.02 -16.82 35.57
C PRO A 37 -36.37 -16.55 34.10
N ALA A 38 -36.97 -17.56 33.46
CA ALA A 38 -37.58 -17.49 32.14
C ALA A 38 -38.89 -16.68 32.17
N PHE A 39 -39.11 -15.86 31.15
CA PHE A 39 -40.40 -15.21 30.84
C PHE A 39 -40.46 -14.88 29.33
N PRO A 40 -41.66 -14.71 28.74
CA PRO A 40 -42.27 -15.75 27.92
C PRO A 40 -42.38 -15.39 26.43
N HIS A 41 -42.63 -16.42 25.60
CA HIS A 41 -43.17 -16.29 24.25
C HIS A 41 -44.34 -15.30 24.16
N PRO A 42 -44.45 -14.59 23.03
CA PRO A 42 -45.76 -14.25 22.49
C PRO A 42 -45.90 -14.77 21.05
N SER A 43 -46.58 -15.91 20.95
CA SER A 43 -47.45 -16.20 19.83
C SER A 43 -48.69 -15.29 19.89
N ARG A 44 -48.94 -14.51 18.83
CA ARG A 44 -50.26 -14.12 18.26
C ARG A 44 -50.19 -12.74 17.61
N LEU A 45 -50.28 -12.72 16.28
CA LEU A 45 -51.24 -11.90 15.52
C LEU A 45 -51.22 -12.39 14.07
N GLN A 46 -51.96 -13.48 13.85
CA GLN A 46 -52.57 -13.80 12.56
C GLN A 46 -53.86 -12.98 12.41
N HIS A 47 -54.22 -12.72 11.15
CA HIS A 47 -55.41 -12.03 10.64
C HIS A 47 -55.30 -10.52 10.41
N LEU A 48 -54.82 -10.17 9.20
CA LEU A 48 -55.68 -9.43 8.29
C LEU A 48 -55.56 -10.03 6.89
N VAL A 49 -56.61 -10.75 6.52
CA VAL A 49 -56.91 -11.22 5.17
C VAL A 49 -57.43 -10.02 4.40
N LEU A 50 -56.76 -9.65 3.30
CA LEU A 50 -57.36 -8.88 2.23
C LEU A 50 -57.14 -9.61 0.91
N ASP A 51 -58.20 -10.32 0.54
CA ASP A 51 -58.79 -10.43 -0.78
C ASP A 51 -57.89 -10.70 -2.00
N SER A 52 -57.84 -11.98 -2.34
CA SER A 52 -57.40 -12.51 -3.62
C SER A 52 -58.56 -12.53 -4.62
N THR A 53 -58.90 -11.42 -5.28
CA THR A 53 -59.60 -11.44 -6.60
C THR A 53 -59.61 -10.05 -7.26
N SER A 54 -58.59 -9.76 -8.08
CA SER A 54 -58.79 -8.93 -9.29
C SER A 54 -57.66 -9.17 -10.28
N SER A 55 -58.02 -9.78 -11.41
CA SER A 55 -57.22 -9.91 -12.63
C SER A 55 -56.45 -8.63 -12.99
N PRO A 56 -55.15 -8.71 -13.34
CA PRO A 56 -54.49 -7.67 -14.10
C PRO A 56 -54.36 -8.14 -15.56
N THR A 57 -55.36 -7.82 -16.39
CA THR A 57 -55.18 -7.80 -17.84
C THR A 57 -55.23 -6.35 -18.31
N LYS A 58 -54.04 -5.71 -18.34
CA LYS A 58 -53.66 -4.58 -19.21
C LYS A 58 -52.50 -3.84 -18.55
N TYR A 59 -51.29 -4.12 -19.02
CA TYR A 59 -50.20 -3.15 -19.30
C TYR A 59 -49.06 -3.98 -19.91
N LEU A 60 -49.23 -4.37 -21.17
CA LEU A 60 -48.14 -4.92 -21.98
C LEU A 60 -47.32 -3.76 -22.53
N GLY A 61 -46.39 -3.26 -21.72
CA GLY A 61 -45.21 -2.51 -22.16
C GLY A 61 -43.99 -3.41 -21.92
N GLY A 62 -43.11 -3.54 -22.92
CA GLY A 62 -41.95 -4.44 -22.85
C GLY A 62 -41.07 -4.12 -21.63
N PHE A 63 -40.93 -5.08 -20.72
CA PHE A 63 -40.08 -4.98 -19.54
C PHE A 63 -38.62 -5.14 -19.94
N ILE A 64 -37.83 -4.08 -19.75
CA ILE A 64 -36.37 -4.14 -19.72
C ILE A 64 -36.00 -4.67 -18.31
N PRO A 65 -35.15 -5.70 -18.17
CA PRO A 65 -34.66 -6.09 -16.85
C PRO A 65 -33.81 -4.93 -16.28
N ASN A 66 -34.22 -4.35 -15.15
CA ASN A 66 -33.50 -3.22 -14.55
C ASN A 66 -32.44 -3.77 -13.58
N SER A 67 -31.17 -3.65 -13.96
CA SER A 67 -30.04 -3.81 -13.03
C SER A 67 -30.06 -2.71 -11.97
N ALA A 68 -29.60 -3.02 -10.76
CA ALA A 68 -29.48 -2.05 -9.67
C ALA A 68 -28.48 -0.94 -10.04
N PHE A 69 -28.80 0.30 -9.71
CA PHE A 69 -27.93 1.45 -9.94
C PHE A 69 -27.11 1.78 -8.68
N ILE A 70 -25.81 1.54 -8.74
CA ILE A 70 -24.89 1.78 -7.63
C ILE A 70 -24.07 3.03 -7.95
N THR A 71 -24.03 3.96 -7.02
CA THR A 71 -23.37 5.27 -7.20
C THR A 71 -22.20 5.43 -6.25
N PHE A 72 -21.18 6.20 -6.63
CA PHE A 72 -20.06 6.52 -5.74
C PHE A 72 -19.91 8.04 -5.54
N LEU A 73 -19.62 8.43 -4.30
CA LEU A 73 -19.33 9.80 -3.88
C LEU A 73 -18.15 9.82 -2.90
N THR A 74 -17.18 10.71 -3.08
CA THR A 74 -16.14 10.96 -2.06
C THR A 74 -16.69 11.87 -0.96
N ALA A 75 -16.70 11.43 0.29
CA ALA A 75 -17.16 12.24 1.42
C ALA A 75 -16.31 13.52 1.55
N GLY A 76 -16.92 14.66 1.82
CA GLY A 76 -16.22 15.93 1.96
C GLY A 76 -15.87 16.66 0.66
N PHE A 77 -16.25 16.08 -0.48
CA PHE A 77 -16.04 16.68 -1.80
C PHE A 77 -17.38 17.16 -2.40
N PRO A 78 -17.45 18.38 -2.99
CA PRO A 78 -16.37 19.38 -3.11
C PRO A 78 -16.12 20.17 -1.81
N THR A 79 -17.09 20.17 -0.90
CA THR A 79 -17.00 20.75 0.44
C THR A 79 -17.64 19.81 1.46
N PRO A 80 -17.32 19.93 2.76
CA PRO A 80 -17.95 19.13 3.82
C PRO A 80 -19.49 19.14 3.75
N ASP A 81 -20.08 20.33 3.68
CA ASP A 81 -21.53 20.55 3.73
C ASP A 81 -22.29 20.03 2.50
N ALA A 82 -21.58 19.76 1.39
CA ALA A 82 -22.20 19.24 0.18
C ALA A 82 -22.49 17.73 0.24
N THR A 83 -21.83 16.98 1.14
CA THR A 83 -21.90 15.52 1.17
C THR A 83 -23.32 14.99 1.34
N VAL A 84 -24.04 15.48 2.37
CA VAL A 84 -25.41 15.02 2.67
C VAL A 84 -26.41 15.40 1.57
N PRO A 85 -26.45 16.66 1.07
CA PRO A 85 -27.26 17.00 -0.09
C PRO A 85 -26.98 16.13 -1.33
N LEU A 86 -25.71 15.79 -1.59
CA LEU A 86 -25.32 14.92 -2.70
C LEU A 86 -25.84 13.50 -2.50
N MET A 87 -25.74 12.92 -1.30
CA MET A 87 -26.29 11.59 -1.01
C MET A 87 -27.81 11.53 -1.25
N LEU A 88 -28.56 12.56 -0.82
CA LEU A 88 -29.99 12.65 -1.07
C LEU A 88 -30.32 12.83 -2.56
N ALA A 89 -29.52 13.62 -3.28
CA ALA A 89 -29.65 13.79 -4.72
C ALA A 89 -29.40 12.49 -5.51
N LEU A 90 -28.45 11.65 -5.06
CA LEU A 90 -28.21 10.33 -5.65
C LEU A 90 -29.45 9.43 -5.52
N GLU A 91 -30.04 9.34 -4.32
CA GLU A 91 -31.29 8.58 -4.10
C GLU A 91 -32.47 9.17 -4.89
N ALA A 92 -32.62 10.50 -4.93
CA ALA A 92 -33.65 11.17 -5.71
C ALA A 92 -33.51 10.91 -7.21
N GLY A 93 -32.27 10.80 -7.70
CA GLY A 93 -31.93 10.40 -9.07
C GLY A 93 -32.13 8.91 -9.37
N GLY A 94 -32.38 8.08 -8.34
CA GLY A 94 -32.68 6.65 -8.49
C GLY A 94 -31.54 5.70 -8.14
N ALA A 95 -30.54 6.13 -7.37
CA ALA A 95 -29.54 5.21 -6.83
C ALA A 95 -30.21 4.17 -5.90
N ASP A 96 -29.92 2.90 -6.15
CA ASP A 96 -30.33 1.77 -5.31
C ASP A 96 -29.34 1.55 -4.16
N ILE A 97 -28.05 1.83 -4.37
CA ILE A 97 -26.98 1.77 -3.37
C ILE A 97 -26.05 2.98 -3.54
N ILE A 98 -25.57 3.53 -2.42
CA ILE A 98 -24.57 4.61 -2.40
C ILE A 98 -23.28 4.10 -1.76
N GLU A 99 -22.21 4.10 -2.53
CA GLU A 99 -20.83 3.95 -2.08
C GLU A 99 -20.32 5.31 -1.59
N LEU A 100 -20.16 5.45 -0.28
CA LEU A 100 -19.58 6.65 0.32
C LEU A 100 -18.07 6.42 0.51
N GLY A 101 -17.29 7.05 -0.36
CA GLY A 101 -15.84 7.04 -0.34
C GLY A 101 -15.25 7.70 0.90
N VAL A 102 -14.54 6.93 1.72
CA VAL A 102 -13.77 7.40 2.86
C VAL A 102 -12.45 7.98 2.34
N PRO A 103 -12.15 9.28 2.56
CA PRO A 103 -10.97 9.91 2.00
C PRO A 103 -9.67 9.26 2.46
N PHE A 104 -8.75 8.99 1.52
CA PHE A 104 -7.43 8.46 1.81
C PHE A 104 -6.34 9.13 0.98
N SER A 105 -5.18 9.38 1.60
CA SER A 105 -4.04 10.11 1.03
C SER A 105 -3.28 9.33 -0.05
N ASP A 106 -3.48 8.01 -0.12
CA ASP A 106 -2.77 7.13 -1.05
C ASP A 106 -3.68 6.10 -1.75
N PRO A 107 -4.70 6.55 -2.50
CA PRO A 107 -5.73 5.64 -2.99
C PRO A 107 -5.29 4.94 -4.29
N THR A 108 -4.56 3.82 -4.13
CA THR A 108 -3.86 3.10 -5.22
C THR A 108 -4.78 2.45 -6.26
N ALA A 109 -6.03 2.13 -5.91
CA ALA A 109 -7.01 1.57 -6.85
C ALA A 109 -7.80 2.67 -7.60
N ASP A 110 -7.78 3.91 -7.13
CA ASP A 110 -8.67 4.97 -7.62
C ASP A 110 -8.12 5.69 -8.85
N GLY A 111 -8.97 6.05 -9.81
CA GLY A 111 -8.58 6.87 -10.96
C GLY A 111 -8.20 8.31 -10.61
N PRO A 112 -7.48 9.04 -11.49
CA PRO A 112 -7.02 10.42 -11.22
C PRO A 112 -8.15 11.37 -10.79
N THR A 113 -9.36 11.17 -11.32
CA THR A 113 -10.55 11.94 -10.93
C THR A 113 -10.90 11.74 -9.45
N ILE A 114 -10.93 10.50 -8.97
CA ILE A 114 -11.29 10.18 -7.59
C ILE A 114 -10.12 10.51 -6.65
N GLN A 115 -8.86 10.30 -7.07
CA GLN A 115 -7.69 10.77 -6.34
C GLN A 115 -7.76 12.27 -6.04
N LYS A 116 -8.10 13.08 -7.06
CA LYS A 116 -8.26 14.53 -6.87
C LYS A 116 -9.38 14.88 -5.89
N ALA A 117 -10.49 14.13 -5.91
CA ALA A 117 -11.57 14.32 -4.95
C ALA A 117 -11.13 13.95 -3.52
N ASN A 118 -10.35 12.87 -3.34
CA ASN A 118 -9.74 12.51 -2.05
C ASN A 118 -8.83 13.63 -1.53
N THR A 119 -7.96 14.20 -2.38
CA THR A 119 -7.09 15.31 -1.99
C THR A 119 -7.90 16.49 -1.45
N VAL A 120 -8.93 16.93 -2.18
CA VAL A 120 -9.79 18.04 -1.73
C VAL A 120 -10.52 17.69 -0.43
N ALA A 121 -11.01 16.46 -0.27
CA ALA A 121 -11.68 16.04 0.95
C ALA A 121 -10.74 16.04 2.17
N ILE A 122 -9.49 15.62 1.99
CA ILE A 122 -8.46 15.64 3.05
C ILE A 122 -8.06 17.08 3.39
N GLU A 123 -7.92 17.96 2.38
CA GLU A 123 -7.71 19.40 2.59
C GLU A 123 -8.87 20.06 3.36
N ASN A 124 -10.09 19.55 3.15
CA ASN A 124 -11.28 19.91 3.92
C ASN A 124 -11.34 19.27 5.32
N ASN A 125 -10.28 18.56 5.74
CA ASN A 125 -10.15 17.85 7.02
C ASN A 125 -11.27 16.82 7.26
N VAL A 126 -11.69 16.13 6.21
CA VAL A 126 -12.70 15.07 6.28
C VAL A 126 -12.05 13.70 6.38
N HIS A 127 -12.39 12.99 7.45
CA HIS A 127 -11.87 11.65 7.76
C HIS A 127 -13.02 10.66 8.02
N TYR A 128 -12.69 9.44 8.43
CA TYR A 128 -13.67 8.39 8.70
C TYR A 128 -14.79 8.82 9.69
N VAL A 129 -14.44 9.57 10.74
CA VAL A 129 -15.43 10.07 11.73
C VAL A 129 -16.48 10.98 11.09
N ASN A 130 -16.08 11.83 10.15
CA ASN A 130 -16.99 12.70 9.42
C ASN A 130 -17.92 11.89 8.52
N CYS A 131 -17.42 10.80 7.92
CA CYS A 131 -18.23 9.90 7.10
C CYS A 131 -19.37 9.29 7.90
N LEU A 132 -19.10 8.84 9.14
CA LEU A 132 -20.15 8.36 10.06
C LEU A 132 -21.21 9.44 10.31
N GLU A 133 -20.79 10.67 10.52
CA GLU A 133 -21.70 11.78 10.79
C GLU A 133 -22.55 12.16 9.56
N TYR A 134 -21.98 12.15 8.36
CA TYR A 134 -22.75 12.35 7.13
C TYR A 134 -23.83 11.29 6.96
N VAL A 135 -23.54 10.03 7.26
CA VAL A 135 -24.56 8.96 7.19
C VAL A 135 -25.67 9.22 8.21
N ARG A 136 -25.35 9.57 9.46
CA ARG A 136 -26.37 9.91 10.49
C ARG A 136 -27.27 11.04 10.02
N GLN A 137 -26.67 12.11 9.51
CA GLN A 137 -27.42 13.28 9.02
C GLN A 137 -28.28 12.95 7.81
N ALA A 138 -27.77 12.18 6.85
CA ALA A 138 -28.54 11.76 5.68
C ALA A 138 -29.72 10.86 6.08
N ARG A 139 -29.51 9.91 7.01
CA ARG A 139 -30.59 9.08 7.58
C ARG A 139 -31.66 9.91 8.27
N ALA A 140 -31.25 10.91 9.07
CA ALA A 140 -32.17 11.84 9.73
C ALA A 140 -32.98 12.68 8.74
N GLN A 141 -32.42 12.96 7.55
CA GLN A 141 -33.10 13.66 6.44
C GLN A 141 -33.90 12.72 5.52
N GLY A 142 -33.97 11.43 5.83
CA GLY A 142 -34.84 10.48 5.17
C GLY A 142 -34.18 9.61 4.09
N LEU A 143 -32.85 9.60 3.97
CA LEU A 143 -32.13 8.71 3.06
C LEU A 143 -32.44 7.24 3.38
N LYS A 144 -32.98 6.48 2.42
CA LYS A 144 -33.34 5.06 2.58
C LYS A 144 -32.38 4.12 1.86
N ALA A 145 -31.73 4.59 0.80
CA ALA A 145 -30.76 3.82 0.04
C ALA A 145 -29.66 3.28 0.98
N PRO A 146 -29.33 1.98 0.90
CA PRO A 146 -28.18 1.41 1.59
C PRO A 146 -26.89 2.19 1.31
N VAL A 147 -26.08 2.40 2.34
CA VAL A 147 -24.79 3.10 2.24
C VAL A 147 -23.66 2.12 2.55
N ILE A 148 -22.74 1.96 1.61
CA ILE A 148 -21.54 1.15 1.76
C ILE A 148 -20.34 2.08 1.87
N PHE A 149 -19.51 1.92 2.92
CA PHE A 149 -18.26 2.65 2.98
C PHE A 149 -17.24 2.01 2.04
N MET A 150 -16.77 2.77 1.06
CA MET A 150 -15.71 2.34 0.16
C MET A 150 -14.41 3.07 0.50
N GLY A 151 -13.30 2.36 0.62
CA GLY A 151 -12.04 3.02 0.97
C GLY A 151 -10.86 2.06 1.12
N TYR A 152 -9.89 2.48 1.92
CA TYR A 152 -8.63 1.77 2.17
C TYR A 152 -8.51 1.42 3.64
N TYR A 153 -7.68 0.42 3.95
CA TYR A 153 -7.66 -0.18 5.28
C TYR A 153 -7.10 0.73 6.38
N ASN A 154 -6.13 1.60 6.08
CA ASN A 154 -5.45 2.42 7.09
C ASN A 154 -6.37 3.31 7.93
N PRO A 155 -7.30 4.11 7.35
CA PRO A 155 -8.26 4.88 8.15
C PRO A 155 -9.08 4.01 9.12
N ILE A 156 -9.44 2.79 8.71
CA ILE A 156 -10.19 1.84 9.54
C ILE A 156 -9.30 1.26 10.64
N LEU A 157 -8.08 0.87 10.29
CA LEU A 157 -7.08 0.34 11.22
C LEU A 157 -6.71 1.38 12.30
N ALA A 158 -6.50 2.64 11.90
CA ALA A 158 -6.18 3.75 12.81
C ALA A 158 -7.34 4.08 13.76
N TYR A 159 -8.58 3.93 13.30
CA TYR A 159 -9.77 4.10 14.13
C TYR A 159 -10.00 2.94 15.12
N GLY A 160 -9.52 1.75 14.75
CA GLY A 160 -9.77 0.47 15.42
C GLY A 160 -10.91 -0.28 14.74
N GLU A 161 -10.62 -1.50 14.26
CA GLU A 161 -11.53 -2.29 13.41
C GLU A 161 -12.89 -2.56 14.05
N GLU A 162 -12.92 -3.10 15.29
CA GLU A 162 -14.18 -3.44 15.95
C GLU A 162 -15.05 -2.19 16.17
N LYS A 163 -14.42 -1.11 16.64
CA LYS A 163 -15.07 0.17 16.87
C LYS A 163 -15.58 0.80 15.57
N ALA A 164 -14.78 0.73 14.50
CA ALA A 164 -15.14 1.28 13.20
C ALA A 164 -16.43 0.64 12.68
N VAL A 165 -16.51 -0.69 12.71
CA VAL A 165 -17.68 -1.45 12.24
C VAL A 165 -18.91 -1.18 13.11
N GLN A 166 -18.75 -1.15 14.44
CA GLN A 166 -19.84 -0.84 15.35
C GLN A 166 -20.40 0.57 15.10
N ASP A 167 -19.54 1.59 15.08
CA ASP A 167 -19.96 2.98 14.92
C ASP A 167 -20.59 3.22 13.54
N ALA A 168 -20.14 2.49 12.50
CA ALA A 168 -20.75 2.51 11.17
C ALA A 168 -22.16 1.93 11.16
N ARG A 169 -22.36 0.78 11.81
CA ARG A 169 -23.70 0.19 11.97
C ARG A 169 -24.62 1.16 12.70
N GLU A 170 -24.16 1.75 13.81
CA GLU A 170 -24.93 2.73 14.59
C GLU A 170 -25.23 4.00 13.79
N ALA A 171 -24.32 4.43 12.91
CA ALA A 171 -24.56 5.53 11.99
C ALA A 171 -25.62 5.23 10.91
N GLY A 172 -25.90 3.95 10.64
CA GLY A 172 -26.85 3.49 9.63
C GLY A 172 -26.22 3.14 8.27
N ALA A 173 -24.91 2.85 8.24
CA ALA A 173 -24.25 2.23 7.10
C ALA A 173 -24.56 0.72 7.05
N ASN A 174 -24.27 0.09 5.91
CA ASN A 174 -24.70 -1.28 5.60
C ASN A 174 -23.54 -2.24 5.29
N GLY A 175 -22.33 -1.74 5.10
CA GLY A 175 -21.17 -2.57 4.80
C GLY A 175 -19.96 -1.79 4.35
N TYR A 176 -18.97 -2.54 3.87
CA TYR A 176 -17.67 -2.04 3.43
C TYR A 176 -17.24 -2.65 2.09
N ILE A 177 -16.55 -1.84 1.30
CA ILE A 177 -15.66 -2.26 0.21
C ILE A 177 -14.27 -1.73 0.57
N MET A 178 -13.31 -2.61 0.85
CA MET A 178 -11.92 -2.24 1.14
C MET A 178 -11.03 -2.59 -0.06
N CYS A 179 -10.53 -1.57 -0.75
CA CYS A 179 -9.83 -1.71 -2.02
C CYS A 179 -8.48 -2.44 -1.92
N ASP A 180 -7.85 -2.43 -0.76
CA ASP A 180 -6.49 -2.94 -0.49
C ASP A 180 -6.46 -4.06 0.56
N LEU A 181 -7.62 -4.59 0.96
CA LEU A 181 -7.73 -5.65 1.98
C LEU A 181 -8.29 -6.93 1.35
N PRO A 182 -7.47 -7.76 0.67
CA PRO A 182 -7.97 -9.01 0.12
C PRO A 182 -8.41 -9.97 1.24
N PRO A 183 -9.30 -10.93 0.95
CA PRO A 183 -9.93 -11.75 1.98
C PRO A 183 -8.97 -12.54 2.88
N GLU A 184 -7.78 -12.91 2.37
CA GLU A 184 -6.68 -13.49 3.14
C GLU A 184 -6.30 -12.62 4.34
N GLU A 185 -6.20 -11.32 4.10
CA GLU A 185 -5.81 -10.34 5.11
C GLU A 185 -7.03 -9.82 5.88
N ALA A 186 -8.22 -9.93 5.29
CA ALA A 186 -9.47 -9.45 5.85
C ALA A 186 -10.11 -10.41 6.86
N ALA A 187 -9.54 -11.59 7.15
CA ALA A 187 -10.23 -12.63 7.94
C ALA A 187 -10.83 -12.09 9.25
N LYS A 188 -10.01 -11.37 10.05
CA LYS A 188 -10.47 -10.73 11.29
C LYS A 188 -11.53 -9.66 11.02
N PHE A 189 -11.28 -8.76 10.07
CA PHE A 189 -12.18 -7.67 9.74
C PHE A 189 -13.55 -8.17 9.23
N ARG A 190 -13.55 -9.24 8.42
CA ARG A 190 -14.76 -9.93 7.94
C ARG A 190 -15.57 -10.53 9.07
N ASP A 191 -14.92 -11.18 10.04
CA ASP A 191 -15.62 -11.74 11.20
C ASP A 191 -16.29 -10.64 12.04
N VAL A 192 -15.64 -9.48 12.16
CA VAL A 192 -16.20 -8.29 12.83
C VAL A 192 -17.40 -7.74 12.04
N CYS A 193 -17.31 -7.62 10.71
CA CYS A 193 -18.42 -7.22 9.85
C CYS A 193 -19.62 -8.17 9.98
N ALA A 194 -19.40 -9.48 9.81
CA ALA A 194 -20.43 -10.50 9.87
C ALA A 194 -21.14 -10.53 11.24
N SER A 195 -20.36 -10.50 12.34
CA SER A 195 -20.93 -10.45 13.71
C SER A 195 -21.70 -9.16 14.00
N SER A 196 -21.42 -8.10 13.24
CA SER A 196 -22.12 -6.81 13.33
C SER A 196 -23.22 -6.65 12.28
N GLY A 197 -23.57 -7.69 11.50
CA GLY A 197 -24.60 -7.59 10.45
C GLY A 197 -24.25 -6.59 9.34
N MET A 198 -22.96 -6.31 9.14
CA MET A 198 -22.43 -5.42 8.12
C MET A 198 -21.86 -6.27 6.98
N SER A 199 -22.15 -5.91 5.72
CA SER A 199 -21.58 -6.64 4.59
C SER A 199 -20.09 -6.32 4.43
N TYR A 200 -19.32 -7.34 4.05
CA TYR A 200 -17.99 -7.15 3.48
C TYR A 200 -18.00 -7.61 2.02
N VAL A 201 -18.09 -6.64 1.10
CA VAL A 201 -18.27 -6.91 -0.33
C VAL A 201 -16.92 -7.30 -0.95
N PRO A 202 -16.76 -8.54 -1.44
CA PRO A 202 -15.53 -8.94 -2.12
C PRO A 202 -15.46 -8.36 -3.53
N LEU A 203 -14.24 -8.11 -3.98
CA LEU A 203 -13.95 -7.68 -5.35
C LEU A 203 -13.52 -8.90 -6.18
N ILE A 204 -13.88 -8.91 -7.47
CA ILE A 204 -13.34 -9.81 -8.50
C ILE A 204 -12.76 -8.95 -9.62
N ALA A 205 -11.58 -9.30 -10.11
CA ALA A 205 -10.94 -8.66 -11.26
C ALA A 205 -11.02 -9.56 -12.51
N PRO A 206 -10.79 -9.01 -13.73
CA PRO A 206 -10.79 -9.82 -14.95
C PRO A 206 -9.62 -10.83 -14.96
N SER A 207 -8.51 -10.45 -14.31
CA SER A 207 -7.34 -11.28 -14.07
C SER A 207 -7.57 -12.44 -13.09
N SER A 208 -8.67 -12.41 -12.30
CA SER A 208 -8.93 -13.43 -11.29
C SER A 208 -9.07 -14.83 -11.91
N SER A 209 -8.28 -15.77 -11.40
CA SER A 209 -8.28 -17.18 -11.77
C SER A 209 -9.58 -17.87 -11.36
N ILE A 210 -9.88 -19.04 -11.95
CA ILE A 210 -11.13 -19.76 -11.64
C ILE A 210 -11.20 -20.15 -10.16
N ASP A 211 -10.08 -20.60 -9.59
CA ASP A 211 -10.05 -21.00 -8.18
C ASP A 211 -10.16 -19.78 -7.26
N ARG A 212 -9.59 -18.63 -7.66
CA ARG A 212 -9.79 -17.35 -6.98
C ARG A 212 -11.26 -16.91 -7.01
N VAL A 213 -11.92 -17.02 -8.16
CA VAL A 213 -13.36 -16.74 -8.31
C VAL A 213 -14.19 -17.62 -7.38
N LYS A 214 -13.98 -18.95 -7.37
CA LYS A 214 -14.71 -19.87 -6.47
C LYS A 214 -14.53 -19.52 -4.99
N PHE A 215 -13.30 -19.12 -4.62
CA PHE A 215 -13.02 -18.70 -3.25
C PHE A 215 -13.78 -17.41 -2.90
N LEU A 216 -13.69 -16.38 -3.74
CA LEU A 216 -14.36 -15.10 -3.53
C LEU A 216 -15.89 -15.22 -3.50
N THR A 217 -16.45 -16.11 -4.33
CA THR A 217 -17.90 -16.37 -4.31
C THR A 217 -18.36 -17.09 -3.05
N SER A 218 -17.50 -17.91 -2.43
CA SER A 218 -17.84 -18.64 -1.20
C SER A 218 -17.92 -17.76 0.05
N ILE A 219 -17.33 -16.56 0.00
CA ILE A 219 -17.27 -15.61 1.12
C ILE A 219 -18.20 -14.41 0.96
N ALA A 220 -18.84 -14.26 -0.20
CA ALA A 220 -19.73 -13.14 -0.49
C ALA A 220 -21.07 -13.29 0.23
N ASP A 221 -21.51 -12.25 0.94
CA ASP A 221 -22.75 -12.25 1.74
C ASP A 221 -23.89 -11.43 1.12
N SER A 222 -23.57 -10.45 0.26
CA SER A 222 -24.53 -9.52 -0.35
C SER A 222 -24.46 -9.55 -1.88
N PHE A 223 -23.41 -8.99 -2.45
CA PHE A 223 -23.09 -8.97 -3.87
C PHE A 223 -21.58 -9.03 -4.07
N ILE A 224 -21.15 -9.24 -5.30
CA ILE A 224 -19.73 -9.22 -5.67
C ILE A 224 -19.47 -8.01 -6.56
N TYR A 225 -18.45 -7.23 -6.21
CA TYR A 225 -18.02 -6.11 -7.02
C TYR A 225 -17.05 -6.60 -8.11
N VAL A 226 -17.46 -6.58 -9.37
CA VAL A 226 -16.63 -6.91 -10.52
C VAL A 226 -15.94 -5.64 -11.02
N VAL A 227 -14.64 -5.54 -10.76
CA VAL A 227 -13.78 -4.48 -11.29
C VAL A 227 -13.51 -4.83 -12.74
N SER A 228 -14.01 -4.05 -13.71
CA SER A 228 -13.87 -4.45 -15.12
C SER A 228 -12.68 -3.81 -15.83
N LYS A 229 -12.07 -2.77 -15.24
CA LYS A 229 -10.87 -2.12 -15.78
C LYS A 229 -9.65 -2.62 -15.00
N MET A 230 -8.64 -3.08 -15.73
CA MET A 230 -7.31 -3.42 -15.20
C MET A 230 -6.49 -2.16 -14.84
N GLY A 231 -7.10 -1.18 -14.16
CA GLY A 231 -6.54 0.15 -13.91
C GLY A 231 -7.34 1.30 -14.52
N VAL A 232 -7.00 2.53 -14.11
CA VAL A 232 -7.82 3.76 -14.08
C VAL A 232 -8.67 4.10 -15.32
N THR A 233 -9.79 4.78 -15.07
CA THR A 233 -10.73 5.25 -16.09
C THR A 233 -10.09 6.24 -17.10
N GLY A 234 -9.96 5.84 -18.37
CA GLY A 234 -9.88 6.79 -19.51
C GLY A 234 -8.83 6.56 -20.61
N SER A 235 -8.33 5.33 -20.85
CA SER A 235 -7.38 5.07 -21.96
C SER A 235 -7.93 4.11 -23.02
N SER A 236 -7.34 4.19 -24.23
CA SER A 236 -7.73 3.61 -25.52
C SER A 236 -7.99 2.10 -25.59
N ALA A 237 -7.90 1.38 -24.47
CA ALA A 237 -8.30 -0.02 -24.30
C ALA A 237 -9.84 -0.21 -24.28
N GLU A 238 -10.61 0.88 -24.31
CA GLU A 238 -12.07 0.92 -24.22
C GLU A 238 -12.79 0.06 -25.28
N GLN A 239 -12.23 -0.10 -26.49
CA GLN A 239 -12.87 -0.88 -27.56
C GLN A 239 -12.66 -2.40 -27.41
N ALA A 240 -11.50 -2.86 -26.96
CA ALA A 240 -11.18 -4.29 -26.92
C ALA A 240 -11.78 -5.02 -25.71
N MET A 241 -11.86 -4.37 -24.54
CA MET A 241 -12.37 -5.00 -23.31
C MET A 241 -13.90 -4.96 -23.19
N SER A 242 -14.61 -4.13 -23.95
CA SER A 242 -16.07 -4.17 -24.01
C SER A 242 -16.60 -5.52 -24.52
N ALA A 243 -15.87 -6.18 -25.44
CA ALA A 243 -16.32 -7.43 -26.03
C ALA A 243 -16.30 -8.64 -25.09
N SER A 244 -15.42 -8.66 -24.07
CA SER A 244 -15.25 -9.81 -23.15
C SER A 244 -16.06 -9.73 -21.86
N LEU A 245 -16.74 -8.60 -21.60
CA LEU A 245 -17.54 -8.43 -20.39
C LEU A 245 -18.64 -9.49 -20.21
N PRO A 246 -19.45 -9.83 -21.23
CA PRO A 246 -20.47 -10.89 -21.09
C PRO A 246 -19.87 -12.25 -20.73
N GLU A 247 -18.69 -12.57 -21.28
CA GLU A 247 -18.00 -13.82 -20.97
C GLU A 247 -17.49 -13.85 -19.53
N LEU A 248 -16.95 -12.72 -19.03
CA LEU A 248 -16.52 -12.57 -17.64
C LEU A 248 -17.67 -12.75 -16.66
N ILE A 249 -18.80 -12.07 -16.90
CA ILE A 249 -20.00 -12.16 -16.06
C ILE A 249 -20.53 -13.60 -16.05
N SER A 250 -20.72 -14.19 -17.23
CA SER A 250 -21.19 -15.57 -17.38
C SER A 250 -20.27 -16.58 -16.68
N ARG A 251 -18.95 -16.39 -16.78
CA ARG A 251 -17.95 -17.21 -16.08
C ARG A 251 -18.12 -17.16 -14.57
N ILE A 252 -18.37 -15.99 -13.99
CA ILE A 252 -18.55 -15.84 -12.53
C ILE A 252 -19.91 -16.42 -12.10
N GLN A 253 -20.99 -16.10 -12.83
CA GLN A 253 -22.35 -16.61 -12.56
C GLN A 253 -22.45 -18.14 -12.60
N HIS A 254 -21.55 -18.81 -13.32
CA HIS A 254 -21.46 -20.27 -13.28
C HIS A 254 -21.12 -20.82 -11.88
N PHE A 255 -20.36 -20.07 -11.07
CA PHE A 255 -19.89 -20.51 -9.75
C PHE A 255 -20.71 -19.94 -8.60
N THR A 256 -21.63 -19.01 -8.85
CA THR A 256 -22.40 -18.38 -7.79
C THR A 256 -23.75 -17.86 -8.25
N PRO A 257 -24.81 -18.00 -7.42
CA PRO A 257 -26.04 -17.26 -7.60
C PRO A 257 -25.98 -15.85 -6.99
N VAL A 258 -24.88 -15.47 -6.31
CA VAL A 258 -24.72 -14.15 -5.68
C VAL A 258 -24.70 -13.07 -6.77
N PRO A 259 -25.47 -11.98 -6.62
CA PRO A 259 -25.53 -10.92 -7.62
C PRO A 259 -24.20 -10.25 -7.93
N LEU A 260 -24.01 -9.83 -9.19
CA LEU A 260 -22.79 -9.17 -9.65
C LEU A 260 -23.03 -7.69 -9.95
N ALA A 261 -22.30 -6.82 -9.23
CA ALA A 261 -22.23 -5.39 -9.50
C ALA A 261 -21.00 -5.08 -10.34
N VAL A 262 -21.15 -4.44 -11.50
CA VAL A 262 -20.04 -4.23 -12.45
C VAL A 262 -19.70 -2.75 -12.54
N GLY A 263 -18.44 -2.41 -12.25
CA GLY A 263 -17.87 -1.09 -12.50
C GLY A 263 -17.16 -1.02 -13.85
N PHE A 264 -17.86 -0.55 -14.89
CA PHE A 264 -17.37 -0.52 -16.28
C PHE A 264 -16.92 0.87 -16.80
N GLY A 265 -16.69 1.86 -15.93
CA GLY A 265 -16.46 3.24 -16.40
C GLY A 265 -17.65 3.75 -17.22
N VAL A 266 -18.84 3.57 -16.66
CA VAL A 266 -20.12 3.96 -17.26
C VAL A 266 -20.25 5.47 -17.16
N ASP A 267 -20.38 6.14 -18.31
CA ASP A 267 -20.44 7.61 -18.39
C ASP A 267 -21.83 8.13 -18.84
N ASN A 268 -22.69 7.25 -19.35
CA ASN A 268 -23.98 7.59 -19.93
C ASN A 268 -24.92 6.37 -19.93
N ARG A 269 -26.18 6.58 -20.31
CA ARG A 269 -27.22 5.53 -20.35
C ARG A 269 -26.88 4.37 -21.29
N THR A 270 -26.28 4.64 -22.44
CA THR A 270 -25.90 3.58 -23.39
C THR A 270 -24.88 2.61 -22.78
N HIS A 271 -23.93 3.11 -22.00
CA HIS A 271 -22.97 2.27 -21.28
C HIS A 271 -23.68 1.45 -20.18
N PHE A 272 -24.62 2.05 -19.46
CA PHE A 272 -25.43 1.36 -18.45
C PHE A 272 -26.23 0.20 -19.05
N ASP A 273 -26.92 0.46 -20.16
CA ASP A 273 -27.70 -0.55 -20.90
C ASP A 273 -26.80 -1.66 -21.46
N PHE A 274 -25.57 -1.32 -21.89
CA PHE A 274 -24.59 -2.31 -22.34
C PHE A 274 -24.18 -3.28 -21.22
N VAL A 275 -23.84 -2.75 -20.04
CA VAL A 275 -23.45 -3.57 -18.87
C VAL A 275 -24.63 -4.43 -18.38
N THR A 276 -25.83 -3.85 -18.37
CA THR A 276 -27.07 -4.57 -18.06
C THR A 276 -27.30 -5.72 -19.07
N ALA A 277 -27.17 -5.43 -20.36
CA ALA A 277 -27.33 -6.44 -21.43
C ALA A 277 -26.24 -7.52 -21.41
N ALA A 278 -25.08 -7.25 -20.81
CA ALA A 278 -24.02 -8.23 -20.59
C ALA A 278 -24.34 -9.22 -19.44
N GLY A 279 -25.41 -8.98 -18.67
CA GLY A 279 -25.90 -9.87 -17.62
C GLY A 279 -25.58 -9.43 -16.20
N ALA A 280 -25.16 -8.17 -15.99
CA ALA A 280 -24.88 -7.64 -14.66
C ALA A 280 -26.17 -7.42 -13.85
N ASP A 281 -26.17 -7.79 -12.57
CA ASP A 281 -27.29 -7.54 -11.65
C ASP A 281 -27.28 -6.10 -11.12
N GLY A 282 -26.10 -5.46 -11.06
CA GLY A 282 -25.92 -4.07 -10.72
C GLY A 282 -24.87 -3.38 -11.60
N VAL A 283 -25.01 -2.07 -11.78
CA VAL A 283 -24.09 -1.23 -12.55
C VAL A 283 -23.57 -0.12 -11.66
N VAL A 284 -22.24 -0.03 -11.53
CA VAL A 284 -21.55 0.96 -10.70
C VAL A 284 -21.12 2.16 -11.53
N VAL A 285 -21.48 3.36 -11.07
CA VAL A 285 -21.10 4.65 -11.68
C VAL A 285 -20.46 5.55 -10.63
N GLY A 286 -19.14 5.74 -10.72
CA GLY A 286 -18.39 6.61 -9.81
C GLY A 286 -17.73 7.80 -10.47
N SER A 287 -16.69 7.56 -11.28
CA SER A 287 -15.88 8.64 -11.86
C SER A 287 -16.69 9.71 -12.60
N LYS A 288 -17.77 9.35 -13.30
CA LYS A 288 -18.63 10.32 -13.98
C LYS A 288 -19.39 11.23 -13.01
N ILE A 289 -19.90 10.69 -11.90
CA ILE A 289 -20.57 11.47 -10.85
C ILE A 289 -19.59 12.48 -10.25
N ILE A 290 -18.36 12.04 -9.92
CA ILE A 290 -17.32 12.93 -9.41
C ILE A 290 -16.96 14.02 -10.44
N LYS A 291 -16.87 13.70 -11.74
CA LYS A 291 -16.67 14.70 -12.81
C LYS A 291 -17.83 15.72 -12.86
N THR A 292 -19.07 15.25 -12.82
CA THR A 292 -20.26 16.11 -12.78
C THR A 292 -20.21 17.07 -11.59
N ILE A 293 -19.76 16.60 -10.42
CA ILE A 293 -19.57 17.44 -9.24
C ILE A 293 -18.47 18.49 -9.48
N PHE A 294 -17.31 18.10 -10.02
CA PHE A 294 -16.24 19.06 -10.37
C PHE A 294 -16.73 20.18 -11.30
N GLU A 295 -17.50 19.82 -12.33
CA GLU A 295 -18.01 20.75 -13.34
C GLU A 295 -19.03 21.76 -12.76
N ASN A 296 -19.73 21.39 -11.68
CA ASN A 296 -20.85 22.18 -11.12
C ASN A 296 -20.60 22.70 -9.69
N ALA A 297 -19.43 22.42 -9.10
CA ALA A 297 -19.11 22.80 -7.72
C ALA A 297 -19.11 24.32 -7.50
N THR A 298 -18.60 25.10 -8.46
CA THR A 298 -18.46 26.56 -8.35
C THR A 298 -19.79 27.32 -8.41
N GLN A 299 -20.83 26.71 -8.96
CA GLN A 299 -22.16 27.31 -9.11
C GLN A 299 -23.11 26.96 -7.95
N GLY A 300 -22.68 26.08 -7.03
CA GLY A 300 -23.53 25.61 -5.92
C GLY A 300 -24.67 24.68 -6.36
N ASP A 301 -24.69 24.24 -7.62
CA ASP A 301 -25.74 23.41 -8.22
C ASP A 301 -25.35 21.92 -8.35
N ALA A 302 -24.24 21.50 -7.74
CA ALA A 302 -23.72 20.13 -7.86
C ALA A 302 -24.74 19.04 -7.51
N ALA A 303 -25.54 19.22 -6.45
CA ALA A 303 -26.57 18.26 -6.08
C ALA A 303 -27.66 18.09 -7.16
N LYS A 304 -28.16 19.21 -7.72
CA LYS A 304 -29.15 19.17 -8.82
C LYS A 304 -28.57 18.53 -10.07
N ALA A 305 -27.33 18.84 -10.41
CA ALA A 305 -26.65 18.26 -11.57
C ALA A 305 -26.46 16.75 -11.43
N VAL A 306 -26.09 16.28 -10.22
CA VAL A 306 -25.97 14.86 -9.90
C VAL A 306 -27.32 14.15 -9.95
N GLU A 307 -28.38 14.74 -9.36
CA GLU A 307 -29.73 14.20 -9.43
C GLU A 307 -30.20 14.05 -10.88
N ALA A 308 -30.01 15.10 -11.70
CA ALA A 308 -30.40 15.09 -13.11
C ALA A 308 -29.64 14.03 -13.92
N PHE A 309 -28.33 13.92 -13.72
CA PHE A 309 -27.52 12.88 -14.36
C PHE A 309 -27.99 11.48 -13.95
N CYS A 310 -28.22 11.25 -12.66
CA CYS A 310 -28.71 9.97 -12.15
C CYS A 310 -30.11 9.63 -12.71
N ALA A 311 -31.01 10.61 -12.79
CA ALA A 311 -32.33 10.45 -13.39
C ALA A 311 -32.27 10.13 -14.88
N GLU A 312 -31.28 10.66 -15.62
CA GLU A 312 -31.01 10.27 -17.01
C GLU A 312 -30.55 8.80 -17.10
N ILE A 313 -29.62 8.39 -16.24
CA ILE A 313 -29.15 7.00 -16.18
C ILE A 313 -30.28 6.04 -15.85
N THR A 314 -31.19 6.39 -14.95
CA THR A 314 -32.29 5.51 -14.50
C THR A 314 -33.58 5.66 -15.33
N LEU A 315 -33.63 6.63 -16.25
CA LEU A 315 -34.85 7.06 -16.97
C LEU A 315 -35.98 7.50 -16.04
N ARG A 316 -35.66 7.94 -14.82
CA ARG A 316 -36.65 8.36 -13.82
C ARG A 316 -37.36 9.63 -14.31
N GLY A 317 -38.69 9.55 -14.39
CA GLY A 317 -39.53 10.67 -14.86
C GLY A 317 -39.69 10.77 -16.39
N GLN A 318 -39.16 9.82 -17.17
CA GLN A 318 -39.36 9.78 -18.62
C GLN A 318 -40.40 8.72 -19.04
N GLU A 319 -41.19 9.00 -20.07
CA GLU A 319 -42.00 7.97 -20.75
C GLU A 319 -41.07 7.05 -21.53
N VAL A 320 -40.89 5.82 -21.05
CA VAL A 320 -40.07 4.80 -21.73
C VAL A 320 -40.78 4.39 -23.04
N LYS A 321 -40.30 4.87 -24.19
CA LYS A 321 -40.74 4.36 -25.49
C LYS A 321 -40.23 2.93 -25.65
N SER A 322 -41.14 1.96 -25.70
CA SER A 322 -40.81 0.58 -26.00
C SER A 322 -40.12 0.49 -27.37
N LEU A 323 -38.81 0.23 -27.37
CA LEU A 323 -38.08 -0.10 -28.60
C LEU A 323 -38.52 -1.49 -29.03
N GLY A 324 -39.45 -1.55 -30.00
CA GLY A 324 -39.98 -2.79 -30.54
C GLY A 324 -38.88 -3.66 -31.17
N ARG A 325 -38.51 -4.75 -30.50
CA ARG A 325 -37.67 -5.81 -31.06
C ARG A 325 -38.58 -6.91 -31.63
N LYS A 326 -38.51 -7.14 -32.94
CA LYS A 326 -39.22 -8.25 -33.62
C LYS A 326 -38.79 -9.60 -33.02
N ASN A 327 -39.78 -10.31 -32.49
CA ASN A 327 -39.89 -11.75 -32.19
C ASN A 327 -38.62 -12.61 -32.34
N LYS A 328 -38.06 -13.03 -31.20
CA LYS A 328 -37.51 -14.38 -31.00
C LYS A 328 -38.47 -15.12 -30.07
N PRO A 329 -38.76 -16.42 -30.27
CA PRO A 329 -39.78 -17.12 -29.49
C PRO A 329 -39.37 -17.19 -28.02
N SER A 330 -40.30 -16.78 -27.17
CA SER A 330 -40.20 -16.76 -25.73
C SER A 330 -40.06 -18.18 -25.17
N ASN A 331 -38.90 -18.52 -24.63
CA ASN A 331 -38.88 -19.43 -23.48
C ASN A 331 -39.32 -18.61 -22.28
N THR A 332 -40.53 -18.88 -21.82
CA THR A 332 -41.13 -18.33 -20.61
C THR A 332 -40.34 -18.79 -19.40
N ASN A 333 -39.40 -17.96 -18.95
CA ASN A 333 -38.91 -17.83 -17.57
C ASN A 333 -38.25 -16.44 -17.50
N GLY A 334 -39.09 -15.40 -17.41
CA GLY A 334 -38.63 -14.05 -17.18
C GLY A 334 -38.05 -13.97 -15.76
N HIS A 335 -36.73 -14.05 -15.66
CA HIS A 335 -36.05 -13.69 -14.42
C HIS A 335 -36.25 -12.18 -14.22
N VAL A 336 -37.10 -11.83 -13.26
CA VAL A 336 -37.04 -10.52 -12.61
C VAL A 336 -35.69 -10.49 -11.91
N SER A 337 -34.81 -9.53 -12.21
CA SER A 337 -33.58 -9.33 -11.45
C SER A 337 -33.98 -9.14 -9.98
N PRO A 338 -33.55 -10.02 -9.06
CA PRO A 338 -33.87 -9.83 -7.66
C PRO A 338 -33.22 -8.51 -7.19
N PRO A 339 -33.90 -7.71 -6.35
CA PRO A 339 -33.23 -6.60 -5.68
C PRO A 339 -31.99 -7.15 -4.95
N LEU A 340 -30.85 -6.46 -5.07
CA LEU A 340 -29.63 -6.85 -4.37
C LEU A 340 -29.97 -7.03 -2.89
N PRO A 341 -29.68 -8.20 -2.29
CA PRO A 341 -30.07 -8.48 -0.92
C PRO A 341 -29.34 -7.49 -0.01
N ILE A 342 -30.11 -6.73 0.76
CA ILE A 342 -29.58 -5.99 1.90
C ILE A 342 -29.17 -7.04 2.94
N PRO A 343 -27.98 -6.93 3.55
CA PRO A 343 -27.56 -7.85 4.60
C PRO A 343 -28.65 -7.98 5.67
N PRO A 344 -28.97 -9.21 6.12
CA PRO A 344 -29.97 -9.40 7.16
C PRO A 344 -29.57 -8.62 8.42
N ALA A 345 -30.55 -8.03 9.11
CA ALA A 345 -30.31 -7.27 10.34
C ALA A 345 -29.74 -8.13 11.48
N GLU A 346 -29.85 -9.46 11.37
CA GLU A 346 -29.35 -10.44 12.32
C GLU A 346 -27.95 -10.93 11.94
N PRO A 347 -27.02 -11.09 12.91
CA PRO A 347 -25.67 -11.57 12.65
C PRO A 347 -25.68 -12.96 11.99
N VAL A 348 -24.88 -13.13 10.94
CA VAL A 348 -24.62 -14.45 10.35
C VAL A 348 -23.65 -15.21 11.27
N GLU A 349 -23.85 -16.52 11.44
CA GLU A 349 -22.93 -17.36 12.24
C GLU A 349 -21.48 -17.24 11.72
N LYS A 350 -20.50 -17.33 12.63
CA LYS A 350 -19.07 -17.22 12.30
C LYS A 350 -18.71 -18.14 11.13
N SER A 351 -18.06 -17.59 10.10
CA SER A 351 -17.61 -18.42 8.99
C SER A 351 -16.44 -19.29 9.46
N ASP A 352 -16.61 -20.62 9.45
CA ASP A 352 -15.53 -21.59 9.69
C ASP A 352 -14.52 -21.66 8.52
N LEU A 353 -14.60 -20.73 7.56
CA LEU A 353 -13.71 -20.65 6.40
C LEU A 353 -12.31 -20.22 6.85
N LYS A 354 -11.46 -21.20 7.16
CA LYS A 354 -10.02 -21.01 7.23
C LYS A 354 -9.50 -20.62 5.85
N VAL A 355 -9.29 -19.32 5.64
CA VAL A 355 -8.55 -18.81 4.48
C VAL A 355 -7.09 -19.19 4.67
N THR A 356 -6.68 -20.35 4.18
CA THR A 356 -5.26 -20.70 4.08
C THR A 356 -4.71 -20.03 2.84
N GLY A 357 -3.86 -19.02 3.01
CA GLY A 357 -3.16 -18.40 1.88
C GLY A 357 -2.44 -19.48 1.08
N ALA A 358 -2.74 -19.58 -0.21
CA ALA A 358 -2.26 -20.63 -1.11
C ALA A 358 -0.77 -20.52 -1.48
N GLY A 359 0.00 -19.68 -0.75
CA GLY A 359 1.38 -19.36 -1.07
C GLY A 359 2.37 -20.47 -0.73
N LYS A 360 3.42 -20.59 -1.53
CA LYS A 360 4.53 -21.55 -1.32
C LYS A 360 5.56 -21.07 -0.30
N LEU A 361 5.59 -19.76 -0.04
CA LEU A 361 6.49 -19.11 0.91
C LEU A 361 5.67 -18.46 2.03
N PRO A 362 6.25 -18.27 3.23
CA PRO A 362 5.62 -17.45 4.26
C PRO A 362 5.36 -16.03 3.72
N SER A 363 4.09 -15.61 3.72
CA SER A 363 3.71 -14.27 3.25
C SER A 363 4.05 -13.16 4.25
N ARG A 364 4.40 -13.54 5.48
CA ARG A 364 4.61 -12.62 6.61
C ARG A 364 5.89 -12.93 7.39
N PHE A 365 6.44 -11.87 7.98
CA PHE A 365 7.51 -11.90 8.98
C PHE A 365 6.90 -11.56 10.35
N GLY A 366 6.53 -12.58 11.11
CA GLY A 366 5.67 -12.41 12.29
C GLY A 366 4.33 -11.79 11.87
N ILE A 367 4.03 -10.58 12.34
CA ILE A 367 2.80 -9.86 12.01
C ILE A 367 2.92 -8.94 10.78
N PHE A 368 4.12 -8.73 10.25
CA PHE A 368 4.39 -7.80 9.15
C PHE A 368 4.45 -8.52 7.79
N GLY A 369 4.28 -7.78 6.69
CA GLY A 369 4.24 -8.33 5.33
C GLY A 369 2.80 -8.50 4.85
N GLY A 370 2.49 -9.63 4.23
CA GLY A 370 1.22 -9.88 3.58
C GLY A 370 1.14 -9.28 2.18
N ALA A 371 -0.05 -9.33 1.59
CA ALA A 371 -0.34 -8.79 0.27
C ALA A 371 -1.62 -7.94 0.33
N TYR A 372 -1.51 -6.74 0.89
CA TYR A 372 -2.59 -5.76 1.01
C TYR A 372 -2.78 -4.97 -0.29
N VAL A 373 -3.25 -5.67 -1.31
CA VAL A 373 -3.32 -5.16 -2.69
C VAL A 373 -4.74 -5.18 -3.23
N ALA A 374 -4.96 -4.41 -4.29
CA ALA A 374 -6.15 -4.57 -5.11
C ALA A 374 -6.24 -6.00 -5.68
N GLU A 375 -7.45 -6.52 -5.76
CA GLU A 375 -7.72 -7.88 -6.24
C GLU A 375 -7.07 -8.19 -7.61
N SER A 376 -6.95 -7.17 -8.47
CA SER A 376 -6.34 -7.30 -9.80
C SER A 376 -4.87 -7.74 -9.79
N LEU A 377 -4.16 -7.57 -8.67
CA LEU A 377 -2.74 -7.94 -8.50
C LEU A 377 -2.53 -9.33 -7.89
N VAL A 378 -3.55 -9.94 -7.28
CA VAL A 378 -3.39 -11.16 -6.45
C VAL A 378 -2.81 -12.34 -7.25
N ASP A 379 -3.37 -12.65 -8.41
CA ASP A 379 -2.88 -13.78 -9.22
C ASP A 379 -1.50 -13.50 -9.84
N CYS A 380 -1.16 -12.25 -10.15
CA CYS A 380 0.17 -11.92 -10.67
C CYS A 380 1.25 -12.09 -9.60
N LEU A 381 0.98 -11.69 -8.35
CA LEU A 381 1.87 -11.95 -7.23
C LEU A 381 2.04 -13.46 -6.98
N SER A 382 0.97 -14.24 -7.21
CA SER A 382 1.01 -15.70 -7.12
C SER A 382 1.86 -16.33 -8.25
N GLU A 383 1.75 -15.84 -9.48
CA GLU A 383 2.62 -16.23 -10.62
C GLU A 383 4.09 -15.93 -10.31
N LEU A 384 4.35 -14.71 -9.79
CA LEU A 384 5.69 -14.28 -9.41
C LEU A 384 6.28 -15.14 -8.29
N GLU A 385 5.49 -15.47 -7.25
CA GLU A 385 5.92 -16.35 -6.17
C GLU A 385 6.27 -17.74 -6.71
N ALA A 386 5.39 -18.31 -7.53
CA ALA A 386 5.60 -19.64 -8.09
C ALA A 386 6.90 -19.70 -8.91
N ALA A 387 7.13 -18.70 -9.78
CA ALA A 387 8.35 -18.61 -10.58
C ALA A 387 9.60 -18.39 -9.73
N TYR A 388 9.51 -17.58 -8.67
CA TYR A 388 10.63 -17.38 -7.77
C TYR A 388 10.98 -18.66 -6.98
N VAL A 389 9.98 -19.40 -6.50
CA VAL A 389 10.19 -20.67 -5.81
C VAL A 389 10.82 -21.71 -6.73
N GLU A 390 10.40 -21.77 -7.99
CA GLU A 390 11.03 -22.64 -8.98
C GLU A 390 12.50 -22.22 -9.24
N ALA A 391 12.73 -20.93 -9.48
CA ALA A 391 14.07 -20.41 -9.74
C ALA A 391 15.03 -20.56 -8.54
N SER A 392 14.56 -20.28 -7.32
CA SER A 392 15.37 -20.38 -6.12
C SER A 392 15.76 -21.82 -5.76
N ASN A 393 14.97 -22.82 -6.17
CA ASN A 393 15.27 -24.24 -6.01
C ASN A 393 16.13 -24.81 -7.16
N ASP A 394 16.34 -24.06 -8.24
CA ASP A 394 17.13 -24.47 -9.40
C ASP A 394 18.59 -23.99 -9.28
N PRO A 395 19.58 -24.90 -9.09
CA PRO A 395 20.99 -24.52 -9.03
C PRO A 395 21.49 -23.80 -10.29
N ALA A 396 20.89 -24.06 -11.45
CA ALA A 396 21.27 -23.39 -12.70
C ALA A 396 20.89 -21.90 -12.68
N PHE A 397 19.83 -21.51 -11.96
CA PHE A 397 19.47 -20.11 -11.75
C PHE A 397 20.54 -19.36 -10.96
N TRP A 398 20.94 -19.92 -9.82
CA TRP A 398 21.97 -19.33 -8.98
C TRP A 398 23.30 -19.27 -9.71
N LYS A 399 23.63 -20.30 -10.50
CA LYS A 399 24.79 -20.25 -11.38
C LYS A 399 24.69 -19.11 -12.41
N GLU A 400 23.55 -18.91 -13.07
CA GLU A 400 23.35 -17.78 -14.02
C GLU A 400 23.49 -16.42 -13.32
N PHE A 401 22.99 -16.30 -12.07
CA PHE A 401 23.17 -15.10 -11.24
C PHE A 401 24.63 -14.88 -10.82
N GLU A 402 25.33 -15.94 -10.41
CA GLU A 402 26.75 -15.91 -10.01
C GLU A 402 27.69 -15.66 -11.19
N ASP A 403 27.36 -16.18 -12.38
CA ASP A 403 28.09 -15.90 -13.63
C ASP A 403 28.07 -14.38 -13.96
N MET A 404 27.11 -13.63 -13.39
CA MET A 404 27.02 -12.16 -13.52
C MET A 404 27.87 -11.39 -12.49
N TYR A 405 28.56 -12.06 -11.55
CA TYR A 405 29.34 -11.38 -10.51
C TYR A 405 30.44 -10.50 -11.09
N GLY A 406 31.13 -10.96 -12.14
CA GLY A 406 32.12 -10.14 -12.84
C GLY A 406 31.51 -8.88 -13.47
N TYR A 407 30.26 -8.92 -13.93
CA TYR A 407 29.53 -7.75 -14.45
C TYR A 407 29.07 -6.81 -13.33
N MET A 408 28.75 -7.33 -12.15
CA MET A 408 28.32 -6.55 -10.98
C MET A 408 29.49 -5.97 -10.16
N ASN A 409 30.73 -6.36 -10.44
CA ASN A 409 31.93 -6.16 -9.61
C ASN A 409 31.84 -6.86 -8.24
N ARG A 410 31.53 -8.17 -8.23
CA ARG A 410 31.51 -8.99 -7.00
C ARG A 410 32.66 -10.02 -6.94
N PRO A 411 33.16 -10.37 -5.74
CA PRO A 411 32.76 -9.81 -4.45
C PRO A 411 33.19 -8.36 -4.28
N SER A 412 32.37 -7.54 -3.61
CA SER A 412 32.74 -6.15 -3.33
C SER A 412 33.76 -6.10 -2.19
N GLU A 413 34.65 -5.12 -2.18
CA GLU A 413 35.74 -5.07 -1.21
C GLU A 413 35.28 -4.83 0.24
N LEU A 414 36.03 -5.39 1.20
CA LEU A 414 35.93 -5.07 2.63
C LEU A 414 37.17 -4.28 3.05
N TYR A 415 36.98 -2.99 3.29
CA TYR A 415 38.03 -2.00 3.47
C TYR A 415 38.15 -1.55 4.93
N LEU A 416 39.34 -1.63 5.52
CA LEU A 416 39.60 -1.06 6.85
C LEU A 416 39.81 0.45 6.72
N ALA A 417 38.91 1.24 7.30
CA ALA A 417 39.00 2.70 7.33
C ALA A 417 39.90 3.12 8.50
N GLU A 418 41.22 3.07 8.30
CA GLU A 418 42.23 3.27 9.34
C GLU A 418 42.15 4.68 9.94
N ARG A 419 42.06 5.72 9.10
CA ARG A 419 42.02 7.11 9.58
C ARG A 419 40.72 7.43 10.31
N LEU A 420 39.61 6.87 9.85
CA LEU A 420 38.31 6.98 10.51
C LEU A 420 38.29 6.23 11.84
N THR A 421 38.91 5.05 11.90
CA THR A 421 39.08 4.27 13.13
C THR A 421 39.90 5.04 14.16
N GLU A 422 41.03 5.63 13.73
CA GLU A 422 41.88 6.48 14.57
C GLU A 422 41.11 7.69 15.12
N GLU A 423 40.38 8.39 14.26
CA GLU A 423 39.57 9.57 14.63
C GLU A 423 38.46 9.21 15.63
N MET A 424 37.81 8.05 15.48
CA MET A 424 36.78 7.61 16.43
C MET A 424 37.37 7.06 17.74
N GLY A 425 38.64 6.64 17.75
CA GLY A 425 39.36 6.23 18.95
C GLY A 425 38.85 4.94 19.63
N GLY A 426 37.92 4.22 19.01
CA GLY A 426 37.28 3.00 19.52
C GLY A 426 37.46 1.80 18.59
N ALA A 427 36.39 1.04 18.37
CA ALA A 427 36.40 -0.15 17.52
C ALA A 427 36.88 0.12 16.09
N LYS A 428 37.43 -0.92 15.45
CA LYS A 428 37.85 -0.91 14.05
C LYS A 428 36.64 -0.76 13.12
N ILE A 429 36.73 0.17 12.17
CA ILE A 429 35.67 0.45 11.22
C ILE A 429 36.02 -0.16 9.87
N TRP A 430 35.20 -1.11 9.43
CA TRP A 430 35.27 -1.74 8.13
C TRP A 430 34.15 -1.22 7.23
N LEU A 431 34.47 -0.83 6.01
CA LEU A 431 33.48 -0.41 5.01
C LEU A 431 33.26 -1.54 4.01
N LYS A 432 32.01 -2.02 3.91
CA LYS A 432 31.59 -2.94 2.84
C LYS A 432 31.27 -2.13 1.59
N ARG A 433 32.12 -2.23 0.56
CA ARG A 433 32.23 -1.29 -0.57
C ARG A 433 31.22 -1.55 -1.71
N GLU A 434 29.93 -1.54 -1.40
CA GLU A 434 28.88 -1.65 -2.44
C GLU A 434 28.81 -0.42 -3.37
N ASP A 435 29.47 0.68 -3.00
CA ASP A 435 29.69 1.87 -3.81
C ASP A 435 30.49 1.64 -5.10
N LEU A 436 31.30 0.57 -5.11
CA LEU A 436 32.15 0.16 -6.24
C LEU A 436 31.46 -0.83 -7.19
N ASN A 437 30.27 -1.30 -6.84
CA ASN A 437 29.50 -2.17 -7.73
C ASN A 437 29.23 -1.47 -9.06
N HIS A 438 29.02 -2.26 -10.11
CA HIS A 438 28.56 -1.70 -11.38
C HIS A 438 27.28 -0.89 -11.18
N THR A 439 27.14 0.24 -11.88
CA THR A 439 26.13 1.29 -11.67
C THR A 439 26.34 2.20 -10.45
N GLY A 440 27.07 1.74 -9.42
CA GLY A 440 27.50 2.56 -8.29
C GLY A 440 26.78 2.32 -6.96
N SER A 441 26.02 1.23 -6.83
CA SER A 441 25.33 0.88 -5.57
C SER A 441 24.96 -0.60 -5.48
N HIS A 442 24.50 -1.00 -4.28
CA HIS A 442 23.91 -2.33 -4.02
C HIS A 442 22.68 -2.66 -4.89
N LYS A 443 22.05 -1.68 -5.55
CA LYS A 443 20.80 -1.91 -6.33
C LYS A 443 21.00 -2.88 -7.50
N ILE A 444 22.21 -2.97 -8.05
CA ILE A 444 22.50 -3.86 -9.17
C ILE A 444 22.29 -5.35 -8.82
N ASN A 445 22.50 -5.75 -7.56
CA ASN A 445 22.30 -7.13 -7.11
C ASN A 445 20.86 -7.57 -7.35
N ASN A 446 19.92 -6.76 -6.87
CA ASN A 446 18.48 -6.99 -7.04
C ASN A 446 18.06 -6.88 -8.52
N ALA A 447 18.57 -5.88 -9.25
CA ALA A 447 18.24 -5.69 -10.67
C ALA A 447 18.62 -6.90 -11.51
N VAL A 448 19.81 -7.47 -11.30
CA VAL A 448 20.25 -8.68 -11.99
C VAL A 448 19.44 -9.90 -11.56
N GLY A 449 19.11 -10.06 -10.28
CA GLY A 449 18.28 -11.19 -9.84
C GLY A 449 16.89 -11.18 -10.48
N GLN A 450 16.22 -10.01 -10.45
CA GLN A 450 14.87 -9.88 -10.97
C GLN A 450 14.78 -9.87 -12.50
N ILE A 451 15.77 -9.32 -13.23
CA ILE A 451 15.75 -9.39 -14.71
C ILE A 451 15.88 -10.84 -15.20
N LEU A 452 16.64 -11.68 -14.48
CA LEU A 452 16.75 -13.11 -14.78
C LEU A 452 15.42 -13.83 -14.50
N LEU A 453 14.72 -13.45 -13.41
CA LEU A 453 13.38 -13.96 -13.12
C LEU A 453 12.37 -13.54 -14.20
N ALA A 454 12.39 -12.27 -14.63
CA ALA A 454 11.54 -11.76 -15.71
C ALA A 454 11.79 -12.50 -17.04
N LYS A 455 13.06 -12.80 -17.36
CA LYS A 455 13.45 -13.61 -18.53
C LYS A 455 12.86 -15.02 -18.47
N ARG A 456 12.89 -15.66 -17.30
CA ARG A 456 12.28 -17.00 -17.09
C ARG A 456 10.77 -16.98 -17.24
N LEU A 457 10.13 -15.92 -16.73
CA LEU A 457 8.70 -15.65 -16.91
C LEU A 457 8.32 -15.25 -18.35
N GLY A 458 9.30 -15.14 -19.27
CA GLY A 458 9.06 -14.78 -20.66
C GLY A 458 8.68 -13.32 -20.89
N LYS A 459 8.74 -12.47 -19.85
CA LYS A 459 8.38 -11.05 -19.93
C LYS A 459 9.37 -10.30 -20.82
N LYS A 460 8.88 -9.29 -21.55
CA LYS A 460 9.66 -8.54 -22.55
C LYS A 460 9.85 -7.07 -22.17
N ARG A 461 9.02 -6.59 -21.24
CA ARG A 461 9.03 -5.23 -20.74
C ARG A 461 9.23 -5.23 -19.24
N ILE A 462 10.05 -4.29 -18.78
CA ILE A 462 10.32 -4.04 -17.38
C ILE A 462 9.84 -2.65 -17.01
N ILE A 463 9.19 -2.57 -15.86
CA ILE A 463 8.88 -1.30 -15.22
C ILE A 463 9.54 -1.24 -13.85
N ALA A 464 9.88 -0.04 -13.41
CA ALA A 464 10.36 0.21 -12.06
C ALA A 464 10.01 1.64 -11.62
N GLU A 465 9.95 1.85 -10.31
CA GLU A 465 9.93 3.17 -9.70
C GLU A 465 11.35 3.69 -9.46
N THR A 466 11.55 5.00 -9.25
CA THR A 466 12.78 5.49 -8.64
C THR A 466 12.58 6.86 -8.00
N GLY A 467 13.29 7.12 -6.90
CA GLY A 467 13.40 8.44 -6.25
C GLY A 467 14.75 9.07 -6.61
N ALA A 468 15.82 8.73 -5.85
CA ALA A 468 17.20 9.19 -6.11
C ALA A 468 17.78 8.81 -7.50
N GLY A 469 17.09 8.01 -8.31
CA GLY A 469 17.50 7.60 -9.66
C GLY A 469 18.39 6.36 -9.72
N GLN A 470 19.00 5.90 -8.62
CA GLN A 470 19.92 4.76 -8.63
C GLN A 470 19.25 3.43 -9.01
N HIS A 471 18.03 3.18 -8.51
CA HIS A 471 17.28 1.99 -8.91
C HIS A 471 16.89 2.03 -10.38
N GLY A 472 16.44 3.19 -10.87
CA GLY A 472 16.15 3.40 -12.28
C GLY A 472 17.36 3.17 -13.18
N VAL A 473 18.54 3.66 -12.79
CA VAL A 473 19.80 3.43 -13.53
C VAL A 473 20.18 1.95 -13.53
N ALA A 474 20.08 1.25 -12.39
CA ALA A 474 20.36 -0.19 -12.30
C ALA A 474 19.42 -1.01 -13.18
N THR A 475 18.12 -0.70 -13.14
CA THR A 475 17.09 -1.33 -13.97
C THR A 475 17.34 -1.08 -15.46
N ALA A 476 17.53 0.16 -15.87
CA ALA A 476 17.82 0.49 -17.27
C ALA A 476 19.11 -0.17 -17.78
N THR A 477 20.12 -0.31 -16.91
CA THR A 477 21.38 -0.98 -17.21
C THR A 477 21.16 -2.47 -17.52
N VAL A 478 20.40 -3.18 -16.69
CA VAL A 478 20.12 -4.60 -16.94
C VAL A 478 19.17 -4.78 -18.14
N CYS A 479 18.16 -3.92 -18.30
CA CYS A 479 17.29 -3.97 -19.48
C CYS A 479 18.07 -3.79 -20.79
N ALA A 480 19.00 -2.83 -20.84
CA ALA A 480 19.89 -2.63 -21.98
C ALA A 480 20.73 -3.88 -22.28
N LYS A 481 21.28 -4.53 -21.25
CA LYS A 481 22.07 -5.76 -21.39
C LYS A 481 21.26 -6.95 -21.91
N PHE A 482 20.01 -7.09 -21.45
CA PHE A 482 19.15 -8.23 -21.79
C PHE A 482 18.19 -7.95 -22.97
N GLY A 483 18.25 -6.76 -23.57
CA GLY A 483 17.41 -6.38 -24.71
C GLY A 483 15.93 -6.31 -24.37
N MET A 484 15.58 -5.80 -23.18
CA MET A 484 14.20 -5.64 -22.71
C MET A 484 13.78 -4.18 -22.73
N GLU A 485 12.50 -3.93 -23.00
CA GLU A 485 11.91 -2.59 -22.88
C GLU A 485 11.95 -2.13 -21.42
N CYS A 486 12.21 -0.84 -21.19
CA CYS A 486 12.41 -0.29 -19.85
C CYS A 486 11.68 1.04 -19.70
N ASP A 487 10.67 1.06 -18.83
CA ASP A 487 9.96 2.27 -18.44
C ASP A 487 10.16 2.52 -16.94
N ILE A 488 10.72 3.69 -16.59
CA ILE A 488 11.02 4.09 -15.23
C ILE A 488 10.06 5.20 -14.81
N TYR A 489 9.24 4.93 -13.80
CA TYR A 489 8.38 5.91 -13.15
C TYR A 489 9.18 6.68 -12.11
N MET A 490 9.10 8.01 -12.13
CA MET A 490 9.87 8.87 -11.24
C MET A 490 9.05 10.11 -10.91
N GLY A 491 8.97 10.48 -9.63
CA GLY A 491 8.26 11.69 -9.20
C GLY A 491 8.78 12.93 -9.93
N ALA A 492 7.91 13.84 -10.36
CA ALA A 492 8.33 15.00 -11.16
C ALA A 492 9.31 15.92 -10.39
N GLU A 493 9.20 16.00 -9.06
CA GLU A 493 10.16 16.72 -8.24
C GLU A 493 11.52 15.98 -8.16
N ASP A 494 11.51 14.65 -8.12
CA ASP A 494 12.72 13.83 -8.18
C ASP A 494 13.40 13.93 -9.56
N VAL A 495 12.64 13.96 -10.65
CA VAL A 495 13.16 14.19 -12.02
C VAL A 495 13.94 15.51 -12.07
N ARG A 496 13.43 16.56 -11.42
CA ARG A 496 14.07 17.87 -11.33
C ARG A 496 15.35 17.84 -10.49
N ARG A 497 15.31 17.20 -9.31
CA ARG A 497 16.45 17.14 -8.37
C ARG A 497 17.57 16.22 -8.85
N GLN A 498 17.25 15.19 -9.62
CA GLN A 498 18.16 14.10 -10.00
C GLN A 498 18.36 14.01 -11.52
N GLU A 499 18.44 15.16 -12.19
CA GLU A 499 18.55 15.29 -13.66
C GLU A 499 19.67 14.42 -14.27
N LEU A 500 20.81 14.30 -13.58
CA LEU A 500 21.94 13.47 -14.04
C LEU A 500 21.58 11.98 -14.11
N ASN A 501 20.81 11.46 -13.15
CA ASN A 501 20.38 10.06 -13.19
C ASN A 501 19.27 9.85 -14.23
N VAL A 502 18.37 10.84 -14.42
CA VAL A 502 17.39 10.82 -15.52
C VAL A 502 18.09 10.73 -16.87
N PHE A 503 19.13 11.54 -17.08
CA PHE A 503 19.93 11.51 -18.30
C PHE A 503 20.64 10.16 -18.49
N ARG A 504 21.23 9.59 -17.43
CA ARG A 504 21.85 8.25 -17.46
C ARG A 504 20.86 7.16 -17.86
N ILE A 505 19.63 7.18 -17.34
CA ILE A 505 18.57 6.22 -17.70
C ILE A 505 18.27 6.31 -19.19
N LYS A 506 18.09 7.53 -19.72
CA LYS A 506 17.84 7.77 -21.15
C LYS A 506 19.00 7.32 -22.03
N MET A 507 20.25 7.56 -21.61
CA MET A 507 21.43 7.08 -22.32
C MET A 507 21.48 5.56 -22.44
N LEU A 508 20.93 4.84 -21.45
CA LEU A 508 20.83 3.38 -21.44
C LEU A 508 19.64 2.86 -22.28
N GLY A 509 18.86 3.75 -22.91
CA GLY A 509 17.67 3.39 -23.68
C GLY A 509 16.41 3.22 -22.84
N GLY A 510 16.47 3.51 -21.54
CA GLY A 510 15.29 3.53 -20.68
C GLY A 510 14.45 4.79 -20.90
N ASN A 511 13.12 4.63 -20.87
CA ASN A 511 12.19 5.75 -20.86
C ASN A 511 11.95 6.20 -19.41
N VAL A 512 11.86 7.52 -19.19
CA VAL A 512 11.57 8.09 -17.86
C VAL A 512 10.22 8.78 -17.94
N ILE A 513 9.28 8.33 -17.10
CA ILE A 513 7.90 8.78 -17.04
C ILE A 513 7.72 9.63 -15.76
N PRO A 514 7.65 10.96 -15.87
CA PRO A 514 7.45 11.84 -14.73
C PRO A 514 6.05 11.66 -14.13
N VAL A 515 5.97 11.44 -12.82
CA VAL A 515 4.71 11.34 -12.07
C VAL A 515 4.37 12.68 -11.45
N THR A 516 3.26 13.27 -11.88
CA THR A 516 2.79 14.61 -11.48
C THR A 516 1.63 14.58 -10.49
N SER A 517 1.13 13.39 -10.15
CA SER A 517 0.11 13.18 -9.12
C SER A 517 0.73 13.24 -7.72
N GLY A 518 -0.11 13.55 -6.72
CA GLY A 518 0.28 13.52 -5.31
C GLY A 518 1.43 14.46 -4.95
N SER A 519 2.36 13.97 -4.12
CA SER A 519 3.56 14.68 -3.69
C SER A 519 4.65 14.79 -4.77
N GLN A 520 4.50 14.09 -5.90
CA GLN A 520 5.44 14.03 -7.01
C GLN A 520 6.82 13.48 -6.60
N THR A 521 6.83 12.50 -5.68
CA THR A 521 8.03 11.84 -5.14
C THR A 521 7.98 10.31 -5.34
N LEU A 522 8.91 9.57 -4.74
CA LEU A 522 9.02 8.11 -4.79
C LEU A 522 7.70 7.38 -4.49
N LYS A 523 6.91 7.84 -3.50
CA LYS A 523 5.60 7.22 -3.16
C LYS A 523 4.68 7.18 -4.39
N ASP A 524 4.56 8.31 -5.09
CA ASP A 524 3.67 8.42 -6.24
C ASP A 524 4.21 7.62 -7.44
N ALA A 525 5.54 7.52 -7.58
CA ALA A 525 6.18 6.67 -8.57
C ALA A 525 5.90 5.16 -8.37
N VAL A 526 5.91 4.67 -7.13
CA VAL A 526 5.52 3.28 -6.80
C VAL A 526 4.08 3.02 -7.25
N ASN A 527 3.17 3.94 -6.92
CA ASN A 527 1.76 3.81 -7.27
C ASN A 527 1.54 3.73 -8.77
N GLU A 528 2.16 4.62 -9.55
CA GLU A 528 2.02 4.59 -11.02
C GLU A 528 2.67 3.35 -11.65
N ALA A 529 3.80 2.88 -11.11
CA ALA A 529 4.40 1.63 -11.56
C ALA A 529 3.48 0.42 -11.29
N MET A 530 2.91 0.32 -10.09
CA MET A 530 1.93 -0.73 -9.76
C MET A 530 0.70 -0.65 -10.66
N ARG A 531 0.19 0.56 -10.94
CA ARG A 531 -0.96 0.77 -11.84
C ARG A 531 -0.67 0.30 -13.27
N ASP A 532 0.47 0.67 -13.84
CA ASP A 532 0.85 0.19 -15.18
C ASP A 532 1.04 -1.33 -15.19
N TRP A 533 1.59 -1.90 -14.12
CA TRP A 533 1.74 -3.34 -14.03
C TRP A 533 0.41 -4.07 -14.22
N VAL A 534 -0.64 -3.61 -13.53
CA VAL A 534 -2.00 -4.17 -13.63
C VAL A 534 -2.49 -4.15 -15.08
N THR A 535 -2.15 -3.15 -15.89
CA THR A 535 -2.66 -3.05 -17.25
C THR A 535 -2.10 -4.11 -18.21
N ARG A 536 -0.90 -4.65 -17.94
CA ARG A 536 -0.14 -5.52 -18.88
C ARG A 536 0.67 -6.60 -18.15
N LEU A 537 0.00 -7.36 -17.28
CA LEU A 537 0.62 -8.42 -16.46
C LEU A 537 1.26 -9.54 -17.29
N ASP A 538 0.72 -9.83 -18.48
CA ASP A 538 1.17 -10.90 -19.36
C ASP A 538 2.58 -10.65 -19.93
N SER A 539 2.89 -9.39 -20.23
CA SER A 539 4.10 -8.98 -20.97
C SER A 539 5.10 -8.18 -20.13
N THR A 540 4.68 -7.65 -18.98
CA THR A 540 5.46 -6.75 -18.12
C THR A 540 5.84 -7.39 -16.79
N HIS A 541 7.10 -7.22 -16.37
CA HIS A 541 7.57 -7.50 -15.01
C HIS A 541 7.79 -6.19 -14.24
N TYR A 542 7.26 -6.09 -13.03
CA TYR A 542 7.58 -4.99 -12.12
C TYR A 542 8.84 -5.31 -11.32
N LEU A 543 9.92 -4.60 -11.63
CA LEU A 543 11.20 -4.72 -10.96
C LEU A 543 11.25 -3.73 -9.78
N ILE A 544 10.74 -4.17 -8.63
CA ILE A 544 10.70 -3.35 -7.42
C ILE A 544 12.11 -3.03 -6.89
N GLY A 545 12.31 -1.82 -6.37
CA GLY A 545 13.63 -1.31 -6.01
C GLY A 545 14.12 -1.56 -4.60
N SER A 546 13.26 -2.04 -3.70
CA SER A 546 13.62 -2.29 -2.31
C SER A 546 12.87 -3.49 -1.73
N ALA A 547 13.28 -3.94 -0.54
CA ALA A 547 12.62 -5.02 0.21
C ALA A 547 11.28 -4.58 0.84
N ILE A 548 10.47 -3.89 0.04
CA ILE A 548 9.14 -3.36 0.35
C ILE A 548 8.11 -4.06 -0.54
N GLY A 549 6.87 -3.61 -0.51
CA GLY A 549 5.84 -4.12 -1.40
C GLY A 549 5.15 -5.37 -0.84
N PRO A 550 4.10 -5.85 -1.52
CA PRO A 550 3.41 -7.06 -1.14
C PRO A 550 4.33 -8.28 -1.29
N HIS A 551 4.02 -9.34 -0.55
CA HIS A 551 4.54 -10.67 -0.83
C HIS A 551 4.39 -11.02 -2.32
N PRO A 552 5.40 -11.57 -3.02
CA PRO A 552 6.68 -12.10 -2.52
C PRO A 552 7.88 -11.14 -2.56
N PHE A 553 7.68 -9.87 -2.91
CA PHE A 553 8.79 -8.94 -3.19
C PHE A 553 9.81 -8.79 -2.05
N PRO A 554 9.43 -8.59 -0.77
CA PRO A 554 10.41 -8.45 0.30
C PRO A 554 11.39 -9.62 0.39
N THR A 555 10.88 -10.85 0.26
CA THR A 555 11.67 -12.09 0.26
C THR A 555 12.60 -12.16 -0.95
N ILE A 556 12.10 -11.86 -2.15
CA ILE A 556 12.89 -11.88 -3.39
C ILE A 556 14.05 -10.88 -3.31
N VAL A 557 13.76 -9.63 -2.94
CA VAL A 557 14.79 -8.59 -2.89
C VAL A 557 15.85 -8.92 -1.85
N ARG A 558 15.45 -9.37 -0.66
CA ARG A 558 16.38 -9.82 0.38
C ARG A 558 17.30 -10.91 -0.13
N ASP A 559 16.76 -11.94 -0.77
CA ASP A 559 17.55 -13.09 -1.21
C ASP A 559 18.59 -12.72 -2.28
N PHE A 560 18.29 -11.75 -3.14
CA PHE A 560 19.28 -11.20 -4.08
C PHE A 560 20.28 -10.25 -3.42
N GLN A 561 19.93 -9.63 -2.29
CA GLN A 561 20.82 -8.73 -1.55
C GLN A 561 21.67 -9.46 -0.48
N ARG A 562 21.31 -10.67 -0.05
CA ARG A 562 22.02 -11.43 1.01
C ARG A 562 23.49 -11.73 0.67
N VAL A 563 23.87 -11.60 -0.60
CA VAL A 563 25.27 -11.68 -1.03
C VAL A 563 26.17 -10.70 -0.27
N ILE A 564 25.63 -9.55 0.16
CA ILE A 564 26.36 -8.54 0.96
C ILE A 564 26.81 -9.15 2.30
N GLY A 565 25.87 -9.67 3.09
CA GLY A 565 26.15 -10.28 4.40
C GLY A 565 27.07 -11.50 4.30
N ARG A 566 26.87 -12.34 3.29
CA ARG A 566 27.74 -13.51 3.02
C ARG A 566 29.18 -13.13 2.76
N GLU A 567 29.39 -12.12 1.93
CA GLU A 567 30.73 -11.62 1.65
C GLU A 567 31.36 -10.97 2.88
N ILE A 568 30.60 -10.19 3.67
CA ILE A 568 31.11 -9.65 4.94
C ILE A 568 31.59 -10.78 5.85
N LYS A 569 30.77 -11.82 6.04
CA LYS A 569 31.10 -12.97 6.89
C LYS A 569 32.38 -13.67 6.42
N SER A 570 32.50 -13.94 5.12
CA SER A 570 33.71 -14.57 4.55
C SER A 570 34.95 -13.67 4.66
N GLN A 571 34.84 -12.40 4.26
CA GLN A 571 35.96 -11.47 4.16
C GLN A 571 36.49 -11.06 5.53
N LEU A 572 35.63 -10.86 6.52
CA LEU A 572 36.07 -10.54 7.87
C LEU A 572 36.64 -11.76 8.59
N GLN A 573 36.10 -12.95 8.35
CA GLN A 573 36.72 -14.19 8.83
C GLN A 573 38.15 -14.36 8.28
N GLU A 574 38.40 -14.00 7.02
CA GLU A 574 39.74 -14.02 6.42
C GLU A 574 40.67 -12.94 7.00
N LYS A 575 40.18 -11.70 7.17
CA LYS A 575 41.00 -10.55 7.58
C LYS A 575 41.21 -10.43 9.10
N ALA A 576 40.25 -10.90 9.90
CA ALA A 576 40.24 -10.71 11.36
C ALA A 576 40.01 -12.02 12.14
N GLY A 577 39.70 -13.14 11.48
CA GLY A 577 39.54 -14.45 12.15
C GLY A 577 38.25 -14.61 12.95
N LYS A 578 37.32 -13.65 12.90
CA LYS A 578 36.06 -13.63 13.66
C LYS A 578 34.92 -12.95 12.89
N LEU A 579 33.70 -13.12 13.42
CA LEU A 579 32.53 -12.34 13.04
C LEU A 579 32.64 -10.88 13.53
N PRO A 580 31.91 -9.92 12.93
CA PRO A 580 31.88 -8.55 13.43
C PRO A 580 31.14 -8.47 14.76
N ASP A 581 31.50 -7.50 15.60
CA ASP A 581 30.76 -7.17 16.82
C ASP A 581 29.45 -6.43 16.49
N ALA A 582 29.43 -5.67 15.38
CA ALA A 582 28.23 -5.06 14.84
C ALA A 582 28.27 -4.92 13.31
N VAL A 583 27.11 -5.02 12.68
CA VAL A 583 26.88 -4.61 11.30
C VAL A 583 25.91 -3.43 11.25
N VAL A 584 26.24 -2.41 10.46
CA VAL A 584 25.52 -1.13 10.39
C VAL A 584 25.14 -0.82 8.95
N ALA A 585 23.89 -0.41 8.72
CA ALA A 585 23.40 -0.07 7.39
C ALA A 585 22.30 0.99 7.45
N CYS A 586 22.12 1.77 6.37
CA CYS A 586 21.07 2.78 6.31
C CYS A 586 19.73 2.15 5.92
N VAL A 587 18.64 2.70 6.44
CA VAL A 587 17.30 2.13 6.30
C VAL A 587 16.36 3.18 5.71
N GLY A 588 16.13 3.09 4.40
CA GLY A 588 14.97 3.66 3.73
C GLY A 588 13.93 2.54 3.59
N GLY A 589 13.72 2.04 2.36
CA GLY A 589 12.95 0.80 2.17
C GLY A 589 13.64 -0.48 2.68
N GLY A 590 14.94 -0.44 2.97
CA GLY A 590 15.65 -1.52 3.70
C GLY A 590 16.44 -2.57 2.89
N SER A 591 16.52 -2.48 1.55
CA SER A 591 17.19 -3.55 0.76
C SER A 591 18.66 -3.78 1.08
N ASN A 592 19.46 -2.71 1.26
CA ASN A 592 20.88 -2.84 1.61
C ASN A 592 21.07 -3.37 3.04
N ALA A 593 20.24 -2.88 3.96
CA ALA A 593 20.31 -3.24 5.36
C ALA A 593 19.92 -4.70 5.57
N ILE A 594 18.82 -5.17 5.00
CA ILE A 594 18.45 -6.58 5.13
C ILE A 594 19.46 -7.50 4.42
N GLY A 595 20.00 -7.09 3.26
CA GLY A 595 21.08 -7.82 2.60
C GLY A 595 22.36 -7.91 3.44
N THR A 596 22.64 -6.87 4.24
CA THR A 596 23.74 -6.84 5.21
C THR A 596 23.45 -7.70 6.44
N PHE A 597 22.21 -7.70 6.94
CA PHE A 597 21.84 -8.30 8.22
C PHE A 597 21.49 -9.78 8.13
N TYR A 598 20.93 -10.23 7.00
CA TYR A 598 20.21 -11.50 6.93
C TYR A 598 21.01 -12.70 7.44
N ASP A 599 22.24 -12.88 6.94
CA ASP A 599 23.10 -14.00 7.34
C ASP A 599 23.66 -13.87 8.77
N PHE A 600 23.41 -12.75 9.48
CA PHE A 600 23.76 -12.53 10.89
C PHE A 600 22.54 -12.60 11.84
N ILE A 601 21.31 -12.76 11.33
CA ILE A 601 20.10 -12.81 12.18
C ILE A 601 20.21 -13.92 13.24
N GLY A 602 20.75 -15.08 12.87
CA GLY A 602 20.98 -16.20 13.81
C GLY A 602 22.22 -16.05 14.71
N ASP A 603 23.12 -15.11 14.42
CA ASP A 603 24.33 -14.87 15.20
C ASP A 603 24.05 -13.82 16.29
N GLU A 604 23.48 -14.24 17.42
CA GLU A 604 23.04 -13.34 18.50
C GLU A 604 24.16 -12.45 19.08
N GLY A 605 25.43 -12.86 18.95
CA GLY A 605 26.58 -12.05 19.33
C GLY A 605 26.87 -10.86 18.40
N VAL A 606 26.25 -10.81 17.22
CA VAL A 606 26.42 -9.72 16.24
C VAL A 606 25.25 -8.75 16.38
N ARG A 607 25.56 -7.50 16.71
CA ARG A 607 24.55 -6.42 16.75
C ARG A 607 24.16 -6.00 15.34
N LEU A 608 22.85 -5.84 15.10
CA LEU A 608 22.30 -5.36 13.82
C LEU A 608 21.77 -3.95 14.02
N VAL A 609 22.39 -2.95 13.37
CA VAL A 609 22.07 -1.54 13.61
C VAL A 609 21.63 -0.88 12.30
N GLY A 610 20.34 -0.60 12.20
CA GLY A 610 19.76 0.20 11.13
C GLY A 610 19.82 1.70 11.45
N VAL A 611 20.16 2.54 10.47
CA VAL A 611 20.15 4.00 10.64
C VAL A 611 19.13 4.65 9.70
N GLU A 612 18.12 5.28 10.28
CA GLU A 612 17.05 5.98 9.56
C GLU A 612 17.37 7.47 9.38
N ALA A 613 16.70 8.11 8.41
CA ALA A 613 16.85 9.54 8.17
C ALA A 613 16.00 10.37 9.12
N GLY A 614 16.66 11.20 9.92
CA GLY A 614 16.05 12.13 10.87
C GLY A 614 15.57 13.43 10.25
N GLY A 615 15.88 13.69 8.97
CA GLY A 615 15.52 14.92 8.27
C GLY A 615 15.99 16.16 9.05
N HIS A 616 15.08 17.09 9.30
CA HIS A 616 15.36 18.29 10.10
C HIS A 616 15.46 18.02 11.62
N GLY A 617 15.18 16.79 12.06
CA GLY A 617 15.23 16.35 13.45
C GLY A 617 14.06 15.44 13.78
N ILE A 618 14.33 14.40 14.58
CA ILE A 618 13.36 13.35 14.92
C ILE A 618 12.14 13.84 15.72
N ASP A 619 12.23 15.01 16.36
CA ASP A 619 11.13 15.61 17.12
C ASP A 619 10.31 16.63 16.29
N THR A 620 10.64 16.77 15.01
CA THR A 620 9.86 17.55 14.03
C THR A 620 8.98 16.62 13.19
N GLU A 621 8.05 17.17 12.40
CA GLU A 621 7.29 16.37 11.42
C GLU A 621 8.10 16.07 10.13
N ALA A 622 9.23 16.77 9.93
CA ALA A 622 10.06 16.66 8.73
C ALA A 622 11.18 15.63 8.93
N HIS A 623 10.81 14.35 8.97
CA HIS A 623 11.76 13.22 9.08
C HIS A 623 11.24 11.99 8.32
N SER A 624 12.11 10.97 8.16
CA SER A 624 11.76 9.65 7.59
C SER A 624 12.14 8.51 8.56
N ALA A 625 12.09 8.78 9.87
CA ALA A 625 12.44 7.85 10.94
C ALA A 625 11.30 6.86 11.26
N THR A 626 10.93 6.06 10.28
CA THR A 626 9.73 5.21 10.26
C THR A 626 9.67 4.18 11.40
N LEU A 627 10.74 3.44 11.64
CA LEU A 627 10.83 2.47 12.72
C LEU A 627 10.92 3.16 14.07
N SER A 628 11.51 4.35 14.15
CA SER A 628 11.70 5.07 15.41
C SER A 628 10.44 5.81 15.89
N LYS A 629 9.64 6.38 14.98
CA LYS A 629 8.46 7.21 15.31
C LYS A 629 7.14 6.72 14.72
N GLY A 630 7.17 5.77 13.79
CA GLY A 630 5.99 5.28 13.11
C GLY A 630 5.13 4.31 13.93
N VAL A 631 3.98 4.00 13.37
CA VAL A 631 2.98 3.05 13.89
C VAL A 631 2.78 1.90 12.92
N ILE A 632 2.15 0.80 13.35
CA ILE A 632 1.83 -0.31 12.46
C ILE A 632 0.69 0.11 11.52
N GLY A 633 0.88 -0.08 10.22
CA GLY A 633 -0.15 0.13 9.22
C GLY A 633 0.24 -0.48 7.87
N VAL A 634 -0.45 -0.10 6.81
CA VAL A 634 -0.30 -0.69 5.47
C VAL A 634 0.10 0.38 4.47
N VAL A 635 1.17 0.14 3.72
CA VAL A 635 1.61 1.01 2.61
C VAL A 635 2.12 0.13 1.48
N HIS A 636 1.75 0.48 0.25
CA HIS A 636 2.23 -0.17 -0.97
C HIS A 636 2.15 -1.71 -0.92
N GLY A 637 1.06 -2.28 -0.40
CA GLY A 637 0.85 -3.73 -0.45
C GLY A 637 1.31 -4.55 0.76
N ALA A 638 1.91 -3.95 1.78
CA ALA A 638 2.35 -4.70 2.96
C ALA A 638 2.08 -3.98 4.29
N SER A 639 1.80 -4.77 5.32
CA SER A 639 1.80 -4.31 6.70
C SER A 639 3.24 -4.09 7.19
N SER A 640 3.52 -2.91 7.72
CA SER A 640 4.84 -2.50 8.23
C SER A 640 4.70 -1.41 9.30
N TYR A 641 5.82 -0.91 9.83
CA TYR A 641 5.82 0.42 10.45
C TYR A 641 5.73 1.49 9.37
N ILE A 642 4.93 2.53 9.62
CA ILE A 642 4.66 3.64 8.72
C ILE A 642 4.54 4.96 9.48
N ILE A 643 4.78 6.08 8.79
CA ILE A 643 4.50 7.43 9.31
C ILE A 643 3.12 7.86 8.79
N GLN A 644 2.17 8.05 9.71
CA GLN A 644 0.80 8.45 9.40
C GLN A 644 0.20 9.33 10.50
N SER A 645 -0.87 10.05 10.17
CA SER A 645 -1.70 10.78 11.13
C SER A 645 -2.53 9.84 12.00
N LYS A 646 -3.18 10.39 13.04
CA LYS A 646 -4.08 9.62 13.93
C LYS A 646 -5.32 9.11 13.20
N GLU A 647 -5.70 9.76 12.12
CA GLU A 647 -6.83 9.44 11.27
C GLU A 647 -6.47 8.40 10.20
N GLY A 648 -5.23 7.92 10.17
CA GLY A 648 -4.75 6.91 9.22
C GLY A 648 -4.35 7.46 7.86
N GLN A 649 -4.08 8.77 7.75
CA GLN A 649 -3.56 9.38 6.52
C GLN A 649 -2.04 9.31 6.48
N LEU A 650 -1.45 8.92 5.35
CA LEU A 650 0.00 8.94 5.18
C LEU A 650 0.49 10.39 5.15
N THR A 651 1.47 10.70 5.98
CA THR A 651 2.04 12.05 6.05
C THR A 651 3.26 12.17 5.13
N PRO A 652 3.51 13.34 4.54
CA PRO A 652 4.78 13.62 3.87
C PRO A 652 5.96 13.40 4.81
N THR A 653 7.07 12.91 4.26
CA THR A 653 8.33 12.73 4.98
C THR A 653 9.39 13.72 4.48
N HIS A 654 10.54 13.74 5.15
CA HIS A 654 11.67 14.53 4.71
C HIS A 654 13.00 13.85 5.02
N SER A 655 13.95 14.03 4.11
CA SER A 655 15.36 13.68 4.23
C SER A 655 16.14 14.41 3.14
N ILE A 656 17.35 14.89 3.44
CA ILE A 656 18.28 15.39 2.41
C ILE A 656 18.66 14.27 1.41
N SER A 657 18.59 13.02 1.85
CA SER A 657 18.83 11.84 1.03
C SER A 657 17.52 11.32 0.44
N ALA A 658 17.33 11.51 -0.87
CA ALA A 658 16.15 11.05 -1.59
C ALA A 658 15.93 9.52 -1.53
N GLY A 659 16.98 8.71 -1.34
CA GLY A 659 16.85 7.26 -1.19
C GLY A 659 16.34 6.80 0.18
N LEU A 660 16.31 7.70 1.18
CA LEU A 660 15.77 7.44 2.52
C LEU A 660 14.45 8.18 2.79
N ASP A 661 14.01 9.06 1.87
CA ASP A 661 12.76 9.82 1.98
C ASP A 661 11.56 8.93 1.63
N TYR A 662 11.15 8.09 2.58
CA TYR A 662 10.10 7.10 2.41
C TYR A 662 9.33 6.91 3.72
N ASN A 663 8.00 6.85 3.64
CA ASN A 663 7.07 6.84 4.77
C ASN A 663 6.79 5.44 5.35
N SER A 664 7.50 4.42 4.88
CA SER A 664 7.37 3.03 5.31
C SER A 664 8.75 2.37 5.33
N VAL A 665 8.80 1.07 5.56
CA VAL A 665 10.04 0.28 5.61
C VAL A 665 9.72 -1.18 5.25
N GLY A 666 10.73 -1.95 4.83
CA GLY A 666 10.55 -3.37 4.56
C GLY A 666 9.99 -4.15 5.77
N PRO A 667 9.01 -5.06 5.58
CA PRO A 667 8.32 -5.73 6.67
C PRO A 667 9.23 -6.62 7.55
N GLU A 668 10.31 -7.16 6.98
CA GLU A 668 11.28 -7.94 7.75
C GLU A 668 12.06 -7.07 8.75
N HIS A 669 12.34 -5.80 8.43
CA HIS A 669 12.90 -4.87 9.42
C HIS A 669 11.91 -4.51 10.52
N SER A 670 10.64 -4.31 10.16
CA SER A 670 9.57 -4.13 11.14
C SER A 670 9.49 -5.31 12.11
N HIS A 671 9.63 -6.53 11.60
CA HIS A 671 9.71 -7.73 12.41
C HIS A 671 10.95 -7.76 13.31
N LEU A 672 12.14 -7.51 12.75
CA LEU A 672 13.40 -7.51 13.51
C LEU A 672 13.39 -6.46 14.64
N LYS A 673 12.81 -5.27 14.40
CA LYS A 673 12.55 -4.28 15.45
C LYS A 673 11.60 -4.84 16.51
N TYR A 674 10.46 -5.37 16.09
CA TYR A 674 9.39 -5.81 16.98
C TYR A 674 9.83 -6.90 17.96
N ILE A 675 10.67 -7.83 17.50
CA ILE A 675 11.22 -8.89 18.36
C ILE A 675 12.50 -8.48 19.11
N GLY A 676 12.99 -7.25 18.89
CA GLY A 676 14.22 -6.74 19.51
C GLY A 676 15.52 -7.32 18.96
N ARG A 677 15.51 -7.95 17.77
CA ARG A 677 16.71 -8.53 17.16
C ARG A 677 17.60 -7.48 16.50
N ALA A 678 17.02 -6.42 15.95
CA ALA A 678 17.75 -5.29 15.37
C ALA A 678 17.43 -3.99 16.10
N GLU A 679 18.45 -3.15 16.23
CA GLU A 679 18.40 -1.81 16.79
C GLU A 679 18.25 -0.79 15.66
N TYR A 680 17.41 0.22 15.84
CA TYR A 680 17.22 1.28 14.86
C TYR A 680 17.48 2.64 15.50
N ILE A 681 18.42 3.38 14.93
CA ILE A 681 18.82 4.71 15.37
C ILE A 681 18.58 5.72 14.25
N VAL A 682 18.68 7.01 14.57
CA VAL A 682 18.36 8.10 13.64
C VAL A 682 19.55 9.02 13.46
N ALA A 683 19.82 9.43 12.22
CA ALA A 683 20.75 10.48 11.88
C ALA A 683 20.03 11.63 11.15
N ASP A 684 20.06 12.84 11.67
CA ASP A 684 19.50 14.03 11.00
C ASP A 684 20.36 14.49 9.80
N ASP A 685 19.86 15.44 9.01
CA ASP A 685 20.55 15.90 7.80
C ASP A 685 21.94 16.50 8.10
N PHE A 686 22.11 17.12 9.27
CA PHE A 686 23.41 17.66 9.69
C PHE A 686 24.39 16.56 10.06
N GLN A 687 23.92 15.54 10.78
CA GLN A 687 24.70 14.36 11.14
C GLN A 687 25.12 13.58 9.88
N CYS A 688 24.21 13.42 8.92
CA CYS A 688 24.48 12.87 7.60
C CYS A 688 25.60 13.63 6.89
N LEU A 689 25.46 14.96 6.71
CA LEU A 689 26.47 15.78 6.02
C LEU A 689 27.81 15.83 6.75
N SER A 690 27.80 15.78 8.08
CA SER A 690 29.02 15.71 8.90
C SER A 690 29.79 14.41 8.62
N ALA A 691 29.11 13.27 8.53
CA ALA A 691 29.73 12.00 8.16
C ALA A 691 30.18 11.96 6.69
N PHE A 692 29.38 12.53 5.77
CA PHE A 692 29.77 12.71 4.37
C PHE A 692 31.11 13.47 4.26
N LYS A 693 31.21 14.63 4.92
CA LYS A 693 32.43 15.45 4.96
C LYS A 693 33.61 14.65 5.53
N MET A 694 33.43 14.04 6.69
CA MET A 694 34.50 13.34 7.40
C MET A 694 35.07 12.19 6.58
N VAL A 695 34.23 11.32 6.02
CA VAL A 695 34.68 10.19 5.20
C VAL A 695 35.36 10.66 3.92
N THR A 696 34.86 11.74 3.32
CA THR A 696 35.50 12.37 2.15
C THR A 696 36.92 12.86 2.47
N GLN A 697 37.12 13.51 3.62
CA GLN A 697 38.42 14.12 3.98
C GLN A 697 39.40 13.13 4.62
N LEU A 698 38.91 12.12 5.33
CA LEU A 698 39.74 11.12 6.00
C LEU A 698 40.10 9.97 5.07
N GLU A 699 39.13 9.42 4.34
CA GLU A 699 39.34 8.20 3.55
C GLU A 699 39.39 8.45 2.04
N GLY A 700 39.14 9.69 1.58
CA GLY A 700 39.12 9.99 0.15
C GLY A 700 37.98 9.30 -0.61
N ILE A 701 36.94 8.87 0.11
CA ILE A 701 35.76 8.20 -0.43
C ILE A 701 34.61 9.20 -0.37
N ILE A 702 33.92 9.42 -1.49
CA ILE A 702 32.71 10.25 -1.55
C ILE A 702 31.49 9.30 -1.40
N PRO A 703 30.93 9.14 -0.20
CA PRO A 703 29.81 8.21 0.04
C PRO A 703 28.50 8.80 -0.50
N ALA A 704 27.52 7.95 -0.84
CA ALA A 704 26.16 8.42 -1.05
C ALA A 704 25.58 9.01 0.25
N LEU A 705 24.71 10.02 0.16
CA LEU A 705 24.06 10.60 1.34
C LEU A 705 23.25 9.55 2.13
N GLU A 706 22.70 8.54 1.46
CA GLU A 706 22.05 7.39 2.10
C GLU A 706 23.07 6.66 3.00
N SER A 707 24.24 6.33 2.45
CA SER A 707 25.32 5.63 3.16
C SER A 707 25.91 6.49 4.29
N SER A 708 25.91 7.83 4.14
CA SER A 708 26.39 8.76 5.16
C SER A 708 25.60 8.70 6.46
N HIS A 709 24.32 8.33 6.42
CA HIS A 709 23.54 8.05 7.64
C HIS A 709 24.12 6.83 8.39
N ALA A 710 24.35 5.73 7.67
CA ALA A 710 24.96 4.52 8.24
C ALA A 710 26.37 4.80 8.79
N LEU A 711 27.16 5.59 8.06
CA LEU A 711 28.48 6.02 8.48
C LEU A 711 28.42 6.80 9.78
N TRP A 712 27.53 7.80 9.88
CA TRP A 712 27.37 8.56 11.11
C TRP A 712 27.03 7.66 12.30
N GLY A 713 26.04 6.77 12.14
CA GLY A 713 25.60 5.87 13.20
C GLY A 713 26.67 4.86 13.61
N GLY A 714 27.36 4.26 12.63
CA GLY A 714 28.45 3.32 12.88
C GLY A 714 29.68 3.99 13.51
N MET A 715 29.98 5.23 13.14
CA MET A 715 31.01 6.05 13.78
C MET A 715 30.69 6.35 15.24
N GLN A 716 29.44 6.72 15.57
CA GLN A 716 29.05 6.93 16.96
C GLN A 716 29.12 5.62 17.75
N LEU A 717 28.69 4.51 17.16
CA LEU A 717 28.81 3.19 17.76
C LEU A 717 30.27 2.82 18.03
N ALA A 718 31.17 3.04 17.07
CA ALA A 718 32.59 2.74 17.20
C ALA A 718 33.23 3.40 18.43
N LYS A 719 32.88 4.66 18.72
CA LYS A 719 33.36 5.39 19.91
C LYS A 719 32.98 4.72 21.23
N THR A 720 31.88 3.97 21.26
CA THR A 720 31.38 3.30 22.47
C THR A 720 31.99 1.92 22.70
N LEU A 721 32.66 1.37 21.68
CA LEU A 721 33.19 0.01 21.69
C LEU A 721 34.71 -0.02 21.89
N PRO A 722 35.25 -1.08 22.53
CA PRO A 722 36.69 -1.30 22.66
C PRO A 722 37.44 -1.38 21.32
N LYS A 723 38.73 -1.03 21.32
CA LYS A 723 39.59 -0.99 20.12
C LYS A 723 39.86 -2.35 19.45
N ASP A 724 39.63 -3.44 20.16
CA ASP A 724 39.76 -4.81 19.66
C ASP A 724 38.45 -5.35 19.06
N GLN A 725 37.37 -4.57 19.10
CA GLN A 725 36.12 -4.87 18.40
C GLN A 725 36.11 -4.37 16.97
N ASP A 726 35.26 -4.97 16.15
CA ASP A 726 35.13 -4.74 14.72
C ASP A 726 33.69 -4.42 14.35
N ILE A 727 33.47 -3.25 13.73
CA ILE A 727 32.18 -2.83 13.18
C ILE A 727 32.29 -2.82 11.67
N VAL A 728 31.31 -3.41 10.98
CA VAL A 728 31.18 -3.33 9.53
C VAL A 728 30.03 -2.39 9.17
N ILE A 729 30.33 -1.34 8.40
CA ILE A 729 29.36 -0.38 7.89
C ILE A 729 29.14 -0.65 6.39
N CYS A 730 27.90 -0.88 5.98
CA CYS A 730 27.54 -1.02 4.57
C CYS A 730 27.58 0.34 3.87
N LEU A 731 28.59 0.55 3.03
CA LEU A 731 28.68 1.72 2.15
C LEU A 731 27.86 1.47 0.89
N SER A 732 26.54 1.60 1.05
CA SER A 732 25.51 1.12 0.11
C SER A 732 25.58 1.67 -1.33
N GLY A 733 26.30 2.75 -1.55
CA GLY A 733 26.43 3.45 -2.84
C GLY A 733 27.40 4.62 -2.81
N ASN A 734 27.84 5.07 -3.98
CA ASN A 734 28.72 6.24 -4.13
C ASN A 734 27.93 7.56 -4.23
N GLY A 735 28.59 8.64 -3.79
CA GLY A 735 28.00 9.98 -3.70
C GLY A 735 28.17 10.82 -4.95
N ALA A 736 28.60 10.26 -6.09
CA ALA A 736 28.74 11.03 -7.32
C ALA A 736 27.42 11.70 -7.73
N LYS A 737 26.28 11.05 -7.44
CA LYS A 737 24.93 11.60 -7.64
C LYS A 737 24.58 12.76 -6.70
N ASP A 738 25.21 12.82 -5.53
CA ASP A 738 24.84 13.74 -4.46
C ASP A 738 25.67 15.03 -4.46
N VAL A 739 26.78 15.09 -5.22
CA VAL A 739 27.69 16.24 -5.26
C VAL A 739 26.95 17.54 -5.59
N ALA A 740 25.98 17.51 -6.51
CA ALA A 740 25.19 18.67 -6.87
C ALA A 740 24.33 19.17 -5.69
N GLU A 741 23.67 18.27 -4.98
CA GLU A 741 22.84 18.61 -3.82
C GLU A 741 23.69 19.13 -2.66
N VAL A 742 24.85 18.50 -2.41
CA VAL A 742 25.81 18.96 -1.40
C VAL A 742 26.34 20.35 -1.76
N LEU A 743 26.68 20.61 -3.03
CA LEU A 743 27.09 21.93 -3.49
C LEU A 743 26.01 22.98 -3.25
N LEU A 744 24.76 22.69 -3.63
CA LEU A 744 23.63 23.60 -3.42
C LEU A 744 23.36 23.85 -1.94
N THR A 745 23.52 22.83 -1.11
CA THR A 745 23.37 22.94 0.35
C THR A 745 24.46 23.81 0.95
N LEU A 746 25.73 23.59 0.59
CA LEU A 746 26.87 24.36 1.10
C LEU A 746 26.92 25.81 0.57
N LYS A 747 26.19 26.14 -0.50
CA LYS A 747 26.00 27.55 -0.91
C LYS A 747 25.15 28.36 0.08
N LYS A 748 24.40 27.69 0.97
CA LYS A 748 23.68 28.35 2.06
C LYS A 748 24.67 28.58 3.21
N PRO A 749 24.96 29.84 3.61
CA PRO A 749 25.94 30.13 4.65
C PRO A 749 25.66 29.41 5.96
N GLU A 750 24.39 29.27 6.34
CA GLU A 750 23.96 28.56 7.54
C GLU A 750 24.48 27.11 7.63
N TRP A 751 24.57 26.41 6.49
CA TRP A 751 25.06 25.04 6.41
C TRP A 751 26.58 24.99 6.38
N ALA A 752 27.21 25.85 5.55
CA ALA A 752 28.66 25.93 5.46
C ALA A 752 29.31 26.29 6.80
N ASP A 753 28.76 27.28 7.50
CA ASP A 753 29.23 27.74 8.81
C ASP A 753 29.03 26.64 9.87
N ARG A 754 27.85 26.01 9.90
CA ARG A 754 27.55 24.96 10.89
C ARG A 754 28.40 23.70 10.70
N LEU A 755 28.74 23.35 9.46
CA LEU A 755 29.61 22.21 9.13
C LEU A 755 31.10 22.57 9.14
N ASP A 756 31.46 23.85 9.27
CA ASP A 756 32.81 24.39 9.04
C ASP A 756 33.38 23.91 7.68
N TRP A 757 32.61 24.09 6.60
CA TRP A 757 32.95 23.54 5.29
C TRP A 757 32.65 24.50 4.13
N HIS A 758 33.59 25.42 3.90
CA HIS A 758 33.46 26.53 2.94
C HIS A 758 34.02 26.22 1.54
N VAL A 759 33.67 25.07 0.96
CA VAL A 759 34.18 24.64 -0.36
C VAL A 759 33.30 25.06 -1.54
N ALA A 760 32.14 25.65 -1.27
CA ALA A 760 31.12 26.02 -2.26
C ALA A 760 31.03 27.53 -2.54
N GLN A 761 31.94 28.32 -1.96
CA GLN A 761 31.99 29.79 -2.10
C GLN A 761 32.44 30.24 -3.49
#